data_AF-A0A954MBX8-F1
#
_entry.id   AF-A0A954MBX8-F1
#
_cell.length_a   1.000
_cell.length_b   1.000
_cell.length_c   1.000
_cell.angle_alpha   90.00
_cell.angle_beta   90.00
_cell.angle_gamma   90.00
#
_symmetry.space_group_name_H-M   'P 1'
#
loop_
_entity.id
_entity.type
_entity.pdbx_description
1 polymer ?
#
loop_
_entity_poly.entity_id
_entity_poly.type
_entity_poly.pdbx_seq_one_letter_code
_entity_poly.pdbx_strand_id
1 'polypeptide(L)'
;RSFWSFQPIQRPVVPDVNSFPDTARVRTPIDVLILQALPEGTGFSPDADRSTLIRRVFFDLTGLPPTPEELQTWSEDTAADWYDRLISDLLDSPHYGERWARHWLDIAGYADSEGYTNTDADRPWAWKYRDWVIQSLNADKPFDQFLTEQLAGDELAGPKNGDWTAEQIALLTATGFLRMAADGTGSGANTDEARNQVVADTLKILGTSVLGLSLQCAQCHDHRYDPIPQTDYYALRAVFEPALDWKAWKVPGARQVSLYTQANREQAAAIEAETKVVADARATKLAEYMQQALDAELLKFEEPLRSQLREAYITAADKRSEEHKALLAMHPSVNITPGNLYQYIAESKDALQKFDQQIAAIRSKKPAEEFVRALTEPANHVPETRLFHRGDHQQPKQTIAPAGLSVTSPEDERPEFPLNSDTLPTTGRRLAFAKWLTSGRHPLVARVIVNRVWLHHFGKGLVATPSDFGALGIRPENPELLDWLASELVAQGWSLKALHRQILMSTAWRQTAESGESSPAAGVAFARQRLQRLDAETIRDRMLAATGQLDRQLFGPPVAIKEDDTGQVLVDGSQVRRSLYVRAKRSQPVAMLQAFDAPVMQTNCELRQSSTVATQSLMLMNGEFTLDQATKLADRAAKEAVTVDAATLAALPKLPASASDWNYGFGSYDEAANRTGSFTALTHLDAGNARWQAGATLPDPALGYVFLNATSGHPDVPERAVIRRWTAPVKATVSISGELSHGSENGNGVRGRVVSSRTGKAGEWLAFHGATATAVQSIAVEAGDTLDFITDANGSHTSDSFSWPVKLILKVDGQPDQVVSSAEAFRGPSDSPAELPGQIVRAWQLALCRSPNPEELQLAVTFAADQIATLEKANASLPAGRSPVRQTLVSICQTLFSSNEFLYVE
;
A
#
# COMPACT_ATOMS: atom_id res chain seq x y z
N ARG A 1 -6.65 29.93 -34.82
CA ARG A 1 -6.39 28.49 -35.08
C ARG A 1 -4.96 28.21 -35.55
N SER A 2 -4.15 29.21 -35.93
CA SER A 2 -2.73 29.07 -36.35
C SER A 2 -1.72 28.71 -35.25
N PHE A 3 -2.17 28.48 -34.00
CA PHE A 3 -1.27 28.12 -32.91
C PHE A 3 -0.72 26.70 -33.11
N TRP A 4 0.54 26.48 -32.76
CA TRP A 4 1.32 25.29 -33.16
C TRP A 4 0.62 23.96 -32.83
N SER A 5 0.04 23.84 -31.63
CA SER A 5 -0.56 22.59 -31.14
C SER A 5 -1.89 22.27 -31.83
N PHE A 6 -2.52 23.25 -32.45
CA PHE A 6 -3.76 23.09 -33.21
C PHE A 6 -3.51 22.81 -34.70
N GLN A 7 -2.27 22.93 -35.16
CA GLN A 7 -1.91 22.53 -36.51
C GLN A 7 -1.83 20.99 -36.61
N PRO A 8 -2.22 20.40 -37.76
CA PRO A 8 -2.02 18.97 -38.00
C PRO A 8 -0.58 18.53 -37.72
N ILE A 9 -0.41 17.30 -37.24
CA ILE A 9 0.92 16.72 -37.01
C ILE A 9 1.63 16.57 -38.37
N GLN A 10 2.82 17.15 -38.48
CA GLN A 10 3.68 16.99 -39.67
C GLN A 10 4.90 16.20 -39.27
N ARG A 11 5.07 15.00 -39.85
CA ARG A 11 6.24 14.16 -39.58
C ARG A 11 7.50 14.87 -40.11
N PRO A 12 8.44 15.28 -39.25
CA PRO A 12 9.65 15.95 -39.71
C PRO A 12 10.58 14.97 -40.40
N VAL A 13 11.43 15.51 -41.28
CA VAL A 13 12.53 14.76 -41.90
C VAL A 13 13.64 14.62 -40.86
N VAL A 14 14.05 13.40 -40.57
CA VAL A 14 15.21 13.15 -39.71
C VAL A 14 16.47 13.44 -40.52
N PRO A 15 17.35 14.37 -40.10
CA PRO A 15 18.58 14.66 -40.81
C PRO A 15 19.52 13.45 -40.92
N ASP A 16 20.47 13.50 -41.86
CA ASP A 16 21.52 12.48 -41.96
C ASP A 16 22.40 12.54 -40.70
N VAL A 17 22.59 11.40 -40.03
CA VAL A 17 23.43 11.24 -38.83
C VAL A 17 24.83 11.79 -39.05
N ASN A 18 25.39 11.68 -40.26
CA ASN A 18 26.73 12.16 -40.61
C ASN A 18 26.87 13.69 -40.56
N SER A 19 25.76 14.42 -40.37
CA SER A 19 25.75 15.88 -40.22
C SER A 19 26.17 16.35 -38.83
N PHE A 20 26.32 15.43 -37.86
CA PHE A 20 26.61 15.76 -36.46
C PHE A 20 27.98 15.21 -36.01
N PRO A 21 28.70 15.92 -35.12
CA PRO A 21 30.03 15.49 -34.67
C PRO A 21 30.01 14.24 -33.76
N ASP A 22 28.89 13.95 -33.08
CA ASP A 22 28.76 12.84 -32.12
C ASP A 22 28.02 11.62 -32.70
N THR A 23 28.38 11.23 -33.93
CA THR A 23 27.68 10.13 -34.65
C THR A 23 27.80 8.77 -33.95
N ALA A 24 28.91 8.51 -33.25
CA ALA A 24 29.15 7.25 -32.55
C ALA A 24 28.19 7.01 -31.39
N ARG A 25 27.54 8.07 -30.88
CA ARG A 25 26.54 8.01 -29.82
C ARG A 25 25.11 8.04 -30.35
N VAL A 26 24.86 8.08 -31.65
CA VAL A 26 23.48 8.05 -32.16
C VAL A 26 22.96 6.60 -32.19
N ARG A 27 21.90 6.32 -31.44
CA ARG A 27 21.27 4.98 -31.33
C ARG A 27 19.90 4.92 -31.98
N THR A 28 19.13 6.00 -31.87
CA THR A 28 17.79 6.10 -32.45
C THR A 28 17.59 7.46 -33.12
N PRO A 29 16.55 7.64 -33.95
CA PRO A 29 16.25 8.95 -34.54
C PRO A 29 15.92 10.04 -33.52
N ILE A 30 15.55 9.67 -32.28
CA ILE A 30 15.39 10.61 -31.16
C ILE A 30 16.70 11.36 -30.93
N ASP A 31 17.82 10.66 -30.97
CA ASP A 31 19.14 11.24 -30.71
C ASP A 31 19.49 12.27 -31.79
N VAL A 32 19.18 11.99 -33.05
CA VAL A 32 19.41 12.92 -34.17
C VAL A 32 18.60 14.20 -33.99
N LEU A 33 17.31 14.08 -33.68
CA LEU A 33 16.42 15.23 -33.48
C LEU A 33 16.80 16.05 -32.23
N ILE A 34 17.38 15.42 -31.20
CA ILE A 34 17.94 16.14 -30.07
C ILE A 34 19.22 16.87 -30.47
N LEU A 35 20.19 16.18 -31.11
CA LEU A 35 21.43 16.80 -31.59
C LEU A 35 21.17 18.01 -32.49
N GLN A 36 20.15 17.94 -33.35
CA GLN A 36 19.71 19.06 -34.18
C GLN A 36 19.23 20.28 -33.36
N ALA A 37 18.60 20.05 -32.22
CA ALA A 37 18.10 21.10 -31.34
C ALA A 37 19.14 21.60 -30.33
N LEU A 38 20.26 20.90 -30.17
CA LEU A 38 21.32 21.29 -29.25
C LEU A 38 22.10 22.51 -29.78
N PRO A 39 22.59 23.40 -28.89
CA PRO A 39 23.52 24.46 -29.28
C PRO A 39 24.77 23.92 -29.97
N GLU A 40 25.31 24.67 -30.93
CA GLU A 40 26.54 24.31 -31.63
C GLU A 40 27.70 24.07 -30.63
N GLY A 41 28.45 22.97 -30.84
CA GLY A 41 29.55 22.57 -29.96
C GLY A 41 29.13 21.85 -28.68
N THR A 42 27.83 21.56 -28.48
CA THR A 42 27.35 20.69 -27.40
C THR A 42 26.98 19.30 -27.91
N GLY A 43 27.10 18.28 -27.06
CA GLY A 43 26.83 16.88 -27.38
C GLY A 43 26.24 16.13 -26.17
N PHE A 44 26.14 14.80 -26.25
CA PHE A 44 25.59 14.01 -25.16
C PHE A 44 26.59 13.80 -24.01
N SER A 45 26.10 13.76 -22.79
CA SER A 45 26.85 13.25 -21.63
C SER A 45 27.23 11.77 -21.81
N PRO A 46 28.22 11.23 -21.08
CA PRO A 46 28.52 9.79 -21.10
C PRO A 46 27.30 8.94 -20.72
N ASP A 47 27.29 7.67 -21.13
CA ASP A 47 26.30 6.72 -20.62
C ASP A 47 26.46 6.56 -19.11
N ALA A 48 25.35 6.35 -18.40
CA ALA A 48 25.39 5.90 -17.03
C ALA A 48 26.06 4.51 -16.95
N ASP A 49 26.63 4.18 -15.80
CA ASP A 49 27.16 2.85 -15.58
C ASP A 49 26.05 1.80 -15.65
N ARG A 50 26.45 0.54 -15.84
CA ARG A 50 25.53 -0.56 -16.07
C ARG A 50 24.55 -0.77 -14.91
N SER A 51 25.00 -0.63 -13.67
CA SER A 51 24.16 -0.85 -12.49
C SER A 51 23.08 0.22 -12.37
N THR A 52 23.44 1.48 -12.66
CA THR A 52 22.51 2.61 -12.73
C THR A 52 21.48 2.40 -13.84
N LEU A 53 21.89 1.99 -15.04
CA LEU A 53 20.96 1.70 -16.13
C LEU A 53 19.94 0.60 -15.80
N ILE A 54 20.39 -0.48 -15.15
CA ILE A 54 19.52 -1.58 -14.73
C ILE A 54 18.52 -1.07 -13.69
N ARG A 55 19.00 -0.45 -12.60
CA ARG A 55 18.12 0.11 -11.55
C ARG A 55 17.10 1.09 -12.13
N ARG A 56 17.55 2.00 -12.99
CA ARG A 56 16.72 3.03 -13.62
C ARG A 56 15.58 2.42 -14.43
N VAL A 57 15.86 1.48 -15.32
CA VAL A 57 14.82 0.87 -16.17
C VAL A 57 13.85 0.00 -15.36
N PHE A 58 14.30 -0.67 -14.29
CA PHE A 58 13.44 -1.41 -13.38
C PHE A 58 12.43 -0.49 -12.68
N PHE A 59 12.89 0.62 -12.08
CA PHE A 59 11.99 1.59 -11.44
C PHE A 59 11.08 2.30 -12.44
N ASP A 60 11.61 2.66 -13.61
CA ASP A 60 10.86 3.37 -14.63
C ASP A 60 9.72 2.51 -15.22
N LEU A 61 10.01 1.25 -15.60
CA LEU A 61 9.04 0.37 -16.22
C LEU A 61 8.15 -0.37 -15.24
N THR A 62 8.63 -0.76 -14.06
CA THR A 62 7.87 -1.60 -13.11
C THR A 62 7.56 -0.94 -11.78
N GLY A 63 8.23 0.17 -11.45
CA GLY A 63 8.12 0.82 -10.14
C GLY A 63 8.66 -0.04 -8.99
N LEU A 64 9.50 -1.03 -9.28
CA LEU A 64 10.10 -1.93 -8.30
C LEU A 64 11.63 -1.97 -8.50
N PRO A 65 12.41 -2.17 -7.42
CA PRO A 65 13.84 -2.43 -7.55
C PRO A 65 14.10 -3.82 -8.17
N PRO A 66 15.22 -4.03 -8.89
CA PRO A 66 15.67 -5.36 -9.24
C PRO A 66 16.01 -6.16 -7.98
N THR A 67 15.79 -7.48 -8.00
CA THR A 67 16.35 -8.35 -6.95
C THR A 67 17.88 -8.44 -7.10
N PRO A 68 18.62 -8.84 -6.05
CA PRO A 68 20.06 -9.06 -6.16
C PRO A 68 20.43 -10.03 -7.29
N GLU A 69 19.64 -11.07 -7.49
CA GLU A 69 19.85 -12.09 -8.53
C GLU A 69 19.58 -11.54 -9.93
N GLU A 70 18.52 -10.74 -10.11
CA GLU A 70 18.23 -10.05 -11.37
C GLU A 70 19.34 -9.05 -11.72
N LEU A 71 19.76 -8.24 -10.74
CA LEU A 71 20.84 -7.27 -10.92
C LEU A 71 22.15 -7.97 -11.33
N GLN A 72 22.50 -9.07 -10.65
CA GLN A 72 23.69 -9.86 -10.98
C GLN A 72 23.59 -10.42 -12.40
N THR A 73 22.47 -11.05 -12.74
CA THR A 73 22.20 -11.64 -14.07
C THR A 73 22.43 -10.60 -15.16
N TRP A 74 21.81 -9.42 -15.03
CA TRP A 74 21.92 -8.37 -16.04
C TRP A 74 23.26 -7.64 -16.02
N SER A 75 23.99 -7.63 -14.90
CA SER A 75 25.32 -7.02 -14.82
C SER A 75 26.39 -7.89 -15.48
N GLU A 76 26.26 -9.22 -15.37
CA GLU A 76 27.21 -10.20 -15.88
C GLU A 76 26.95 -10.62 -17.34
N ASP A 77 25.77 -10.28 -17.90
CA ASP A 77 25.43 -10.62 -19.28
C ASP A 77 26.40 -9.97 -20.29
N THR A 78 27.05 -10.77 -21.14
CA THR A 78 28.06 -10.30 -22.09
C THR A 78 27.52 -10.09 -23.51
N ALA A 79 26.24 -10.39 -23.75
CA ALA A 79 25.65 -10.23 -25.09
C ALA A 79 25.57 -8.75 -25.48
N ALA A 80 25.77 -8.45 -26.76
CA ALA A 80 25.72 -7.07 -27.26
C ALA A 80 24.31 -6.43 -27.16
N ASP A 81 23.27 -7.26 -27.12
CA ASP A 81 21.85 -6.88 -27.06
C ASP A 81 21.26 -6.93 -25.64
N TRP A 82 22.09 -7.10 -24.60
CA TRP A 82 21.63 -7.30 -23.21
C TRP A 82 20.59 -6.26 -22.76
N TYR A 83 20.77 -5.00 -23.15
CA TYR A 83 19.91 -3.91 -22.71
C TYR A 83 18.54 -3.95 -23.40
N ASP A 84 18.52 -4.36 -24.67
CA ASP A 84 17.27 -4.52 -25.44
C ASP A 84 16.46 -5.71 -24.92
N ARG A 85 17.13 -6.80 -24.53
CA ARG A 85 16.50 -7.94 -23.85
C ARG A 85 15.97 -7.55 -22.47
N LEU A 86 16.75 -6.82 -21.67
CA LEU A 86 16.29 -6.28 -20.38
C LEU A 86 15.01 -5.45 -20.53
N ILE A 87 14.97 -4.53 -21.50
CA ILE A 87 13.77 -3.73 -21.77
C ILE A 87 12.60 -4.62 -22.18
N SER A 88 12.84 -5.62 -23.03
CA SER A 88 11.79 -6.57 -23.46
C SER A 88 11.19 -7.30 -22.26
N ASP A 89 12.05 -7.88 -21.41
CA ASP A 89 11.63 -8.65 -20.23
C ASP A 89 10.82 -7.79 -19.25
N LEU A 90 11.21 -6.51 -19.06
CA LEU A 90 10.49 -5.58 -18.20
C LEU A 90 9.18 -5.08 -18.80
N LEU A 91 9.10 -4.88 -20.12
CA LEU A 91 7.86 -4.52 -20.81
C LEU A 91 6.87 -5.70 -20.82
N ASP A 92 7.34 -6.94 -20.82
CA ASP A 92 6.52 -8.15 -20.74
C ASP A 92 6.13 -8.52 -19.31
N SER A 93 6.78 -7.93 -18.31
CA SER A 93 6.42 -8.10 -16.90
C SER A 93 4.99 -7.61 -16.63
N PRO A 94 4.18 -8.36 -15.86
CA PRO A 94 2.85 -7.88 -15.48
C PRO A 94 2.87 -6.63 -14.58
N HIS A 95 4.03 -6.32 -13.98
CA HIS A 95 4.23 -5.13 -13.16
C HIS A 95 4.42 -3.84 -13.99
N TYR A 96 4.64 -3.97 -15.31
CA TYR A 96 4.60 -2.84 -16.25
C TYR A 96 3.25 -2.13 -16.21
N GLY A 97 2.17 -2.90 -16.37
CA GLY A 97 0.81 -2.37 -16.37
C GLY A 97 0.45 -1.72 -15.05
N GLU A 98 0.93 -2.23 -13.90
CA GLU A 98 0.73 -1.59 -12.60
C GLU A 98 1.43 -0.22 -12.51
N ARG A 99 2.69 -0.14 -12.97
CA ARG A 99 3.47 1.10 -12.98
C ARG A 99 2.82 2.15 -13.86
N TRP A 100 2.49 1.80 -15.10
CA TRP A 100 1.96 2.75 -16.07
C TRP A 100 0.47 3.05 -15.87
N ALA A 101 -0.28 2.13 -15.27
CA ALA A 101 -1.65 2.42 -14.84
C ALA A 101 -1.68 3.52 -13.78
N ARG A 102 -0.73 3.57 -12.83
CA ARG A 102 -0.68 4.65 -11.82
C ARG A 102 -0.71 6.03 -12.47
N HIS A 103 0.10 6.23 -13.50
CA HIS A 103 0.19 7.49 -14.23
C HIS A 103 -1.11 7.82 -14.98
N TRP A 104 -1.76 6.83 -15.60
CA TRP A 104 -3.07 7.02 -16.23
C TRP A 104 -4.18 7.33 -15.20
N LEU A 105 -4.17 6.64 -14.07
CA LEU A 105 -5.18 6.78 -13.02
C LEU A 105 -5.11 8.15 -12.33
N ASP A 106 -3.92 8.76 -12.27
CA ASP A 106 -3.74 10.15 -11.83
C ASP A 106 -4.56 11.10 -12.71
N ILE A 107 -4.35 11.04 -14.03
CA ILE A 107 -4.99 11.96 -14.98
C ILE A 107 -6.46 11.63 -15.22
N ALA A 108 -6.86 10.38 -14.99
CA ALA A 108 -8.27 9.95 -15.01
C ALA A 108 -9.04 10.38 -13.75
N GLY A 109 -8.35 10.81 -12.68
CA GLY A 109 -9.00 11.21 -11.43
C GLY A 109 -9.51 10.02 -10.61
N TYR A 110 -8.82 8.89 -10.67
CA TYR A 110 -9.21 7.67 -9.98
C TYR A 110 -9.30 7.85 -8.46
N ALA A 111 -10.40 7.37 -7.87
CA ALA A 111 -10.53 7.21 -6.43
C ALA A 111 -11.54 6.10 -6.10
N ASP A 112 -11.33 5.45 -4.96
CA ASP A 112 -12.18 4.41 -4.39
C ASP A 112 -13.36 5.00 -3.57
N SER A 113 -13.59 6.31 -3.65
CA SER A 113 -14.65 7.02 -2.92
C SER A 113 -15.31 8.12 -3.77
N GLU A 114 -16.52 8.57 -3.41
CA GLU A 114 -17.30 9.53 -4.20
C GLU A 114 -16.81 10.98 -4.11
N GLY A 115 -16.20 11.37 -2.99
CA GLY A 115 -15.87 12.75 -2.67
C GLY A 115 -17.11 13.63 -2.47
N TYR A 116 -16.92 14.94 -2.72
CA TYR A 116 -17.94 16.00 -2.71
C TYR A 116 -18.53 16.35 -1.33
N THR A 117 -18.98 15.38 -0.55
CA THR A 117 -19.49 15.59 0.82
C THR A 117 -18.51 15.05 1.86
N ASN A 118 -18.64 15.50 3.11
CA ASN A 118 -17.82 15.02 4.23
C ASN A 118 -17.99 13.51 4.48
N THR A 119 -19.08 12.89 3.99
CA THR A 119 -19.28 11.44 4.07
C THR A 119 -18.28 10.67 3.21
N ASP A 120 -17.89 11.22 2.06
CA ASP A 120 -16.98 10.60 1.09
C ASP A 120 -17.23 9.08 0.89
N ALA A 121 -18.44 8.75 0.45
CA ALA A 121 -18.92 7.36 0.41
C ALA A 121 -18.05 6.46 -0.47
N ASP A 122 -17.82 5.22 -0.04
CA ASP A 122 -17.00 4.26 -0.78
C ASP A 122 -17.60 3.91 -2.16
N ARG A 123 -16.73 3.71 -3.15
CA ARG A 123 -17.03 3.15 -4.47
C ARG A 123 -16.62 1.68 -4.50
N PRO A 124 -17.48 0.73 -4.08
CA PRO A 124 -17.08 -0.67 -3.84
C PRO A 124 -16.52 -1.39 -5.07
N TRP A 125 -16.81 -0.91 -6.28
CA TRP A 125 -16.46 -1.54 -7.55
C TRP A 125 -15.56 -0.69 -8.45
N ALA A 126 -15.07 0.47 -7.97
CA ALA A 126 -14.18 1.33 -8.78
C ALA A 126 -12.88 0.63 -9.18
N TRP A 127 -12.37 -0.25 -8.31
CA TRP A 127 -11.15 -1.02 -8.55
C TRP A 127 -11.18 -1.91 -9.80
N LYS A 128 -12.37 -2.32 -10.29
CA LYS A 128 -12.46 -3.06 -11.56
C LYS A 128 -11.99 -2.21 -12.76
N TYR A 129 -12.21 -0.89 -12.72
CA TYR A 129 -11.67 0.03 -13.74
C TYR A 129 -10.15 0.15 -13.63
N ARG A 130 -9.60 0.26 -12.41
CA ARG A 130 -8.14 0.22 -12.17
C ARG A 130 -7.53 -1.04 -12.78
N ASP A 131 -8.12 -2.20 -12.50
CA ASP A 131 -7.63 -3.48 -12.99
C ASP A 131 -7.76 -3.60 -14.52
N TRP A 132 -8.83 -3.07 -15.11
CA TRP A 132 -8.98 -2.99 -16.56
C TRP A 132 -7.90 -2.12 -17.22
N VAL A 133 -7.50 -1.01 -16.59
CA VAL A 133 -6.38 -0.18 -17.07
C VAL A 133 -5.07 -0.98 -17.03
N ILE A 134 -4.78 -1.64 -15.91
CA ILE A 134 -3.58 -2.49 -15.76
C ILE A 134 -3.55 -3.58 -16.84
N GLN A 135 -4.66 -4.29 -17.03
CA GLN A 135 -4.78 -5.35 -18.03
C GLN A 135 -4.61 -4.81 -19.46
N SER A 136 -5.22 -3.67 -19.78
CA SER A 136 -5.12 -3.07 -21.10
C SER A 136 -3.68 -2.66 -21.45
N LEU A 137 -2.94 -2.09 -20.49
CA LEU A 137 -1.54 -1.72 -20.70
C LEU A 137 -0.63 -2.95 -20.79
N ASN A 138 -0.83 -3.96 -19.93
CA ASN A 138 -0.07 -5.21 -20.00
C ASN A 138 -0.25 -5.94 -21.34
N ALA A 139 -1.47 -5.92 -21.88
CA ALA A 139 -1.79 -6.48 -23.19
C ALA A 139 -1.30 -5.62 -24.37
N ASP A 140 -0.66 -4.47 -24.11
CA ASP A 140 -0.27 -3.47 -25.11
C ASP A 140 -1.44 -3.10 -26.04
N LYS A 141 -2.63 -2.91 -25.44
CA LYS A 141 -3.81 -2.48 -26.18
C LYS A 141 -3.48 -1.17 -26.91
N PRO A 142 -3.70 -1.09 -28.24
CA PRO A 142 -3.51 0.13 -29.00
C PRO A 142 -4.17 1.32 -28.30
N PHE A 143 -3.42 2.43 -28.11
CA PHE A 143 -3.90 3.56 -27.32
C PHE A 143 -5.18 4.21 -27.90
N ASP A 144 -5.35 4.18 -29.22
CA ASP A 144 -6.58 4.57 -29.90
C ASP A 144 -7.79 3.72 -29.47
N GLN A 145 -7.61 2.40 -29.43
CA GLN A 145 -8.63 1.47 -28.93
C GLN A 145 -8.88 1.68 -27.43
N PHE A 146 -7.83 1.76 -26.62
CA PHE A 146 -7.90 2.02 -25.19
C PHE A 146 -8.70 3.28 -24.86
N LEU A 147 -8.47 4.38 -25.60
CA LEU A 147 -9.22 5.61 -25.43
C LEU A 147 -10.66 5.47 -25.95
N THR A 148 -10.86 4.81 -27.09
CA THR A 148 -12.19 4.62 -27.67
C THR A 148 -13.12 3.83 -26.75
N GLU A 149 -12.62 2.75 -26.15
CA GLU A 149 -13.38 1.94 -25.19
C GLU A 149 -13.74 2.74 -23.93
N GLN A 150 -12.87 3.63 -23.45
CA GLN A 150 -13.17 4.48 -22.29
C GLN A 150 -14.25 5.53 -22.57
N LEU A 151 -14.32 6.04 -23.81
CA LEU A 151 -15.30 7.05 -24.19
C LEU A 151 -16.66 6.46 -24.59
N ALA A 152 -16.65 5.29 -25.22
CA ALA A 152 -17.83 4.73 -25.88
C ALA A 152 -17.95 3.20 -25.75
N GLY A 153 -17.35 2.59 -24.72
CA GLY A 153 -17.38 1.15 -24.53
C GLY A 153 -18.79 0.56 -24.39
N ASP A 154 -19.74 1.28 -23.77
CA ASP A 154 -21.13 0.85 -23.72
C ASP A 154 -21.84 0.87 -25.09
N GLU A 155 -21.47 1.81 -25.98
CA GLU A 155 -21.95 1.83 -27.37
C GLU A 155 -21.32 0.70 -28.20
N LEU A 156 -20.05 0.37 -27.94
CA LEU A 156 -19.34 -0.76 -28.57
C LEU A 156 -19.83 -2.12 -28.10
N ALA A 157 -20.25 -2.23 -26.84
CA ALA A 157 -20.74 -3.48 -26.25
C ALA A 157 -21.98 -4.01 -26.97
N GLY A 158 -22.72 -3.14 -27.66
CA GLY A 158 -23.93 -3.50 -28.39
C GLY A 158 -25.08 -3.92 -27.46
N PRO A 159 -26.19 -4.45 -28.02
CA PRO A 159 -27.33 -4.87 -27.23
C PRO A 159 -27.00 -6.07 -26.34
N LYS A 160 -27.52 -6.06 -25.12
CA LYS A 160 -27.46 -7.20 -24.21
C LYS A 160 -28.46 -8.28 -24.64
N ASN A 161 -27.97 -9.44 -25.07
CA ASN A 161 -28.78 -10.62 -25.36
C ASN A 161 -28.45 -11.74 -24.37
N GLY A 162 -29.21 -11.83 -23.27
CA GLY A 162 -28.94 -12.78 -22.19
C GLY A 162 -27.94 -12.23 -21.16
N ASP A 163 -26.94 -13.01 -20.80
CA ASP A 163 -25.90 -12.59 -19.86
C ASP A 163 -24.79 -11.79 -20.54
N TRP A 164 -24.08 -10.97 -19.76
CA TRP A 164 -22.97 -10.18 -20.29
C TRP A 164 -21.80 -11.09 -20.69
N THR A 165 -21.26 -10.90 -21.89
CA THR A 165 -20.01 -11.57 -22.28
C THR A 165 -18.81 -10.92 -21.59
N ALA A 166 -17.67 -11.62 -21.53
CA ALA A 166 -16.45 -11.06 -20.94
C ALA A 166 -16.00 -9.77 -21.65
N GLU A 167 -16.14 -9.73 -22.98
CA GLU A 167 -15.86 -8.55 -23.81
C GLU A 167 -16.81 -7.38 -23.48
N GLN A 168 -18.13 -7.63 -23.37
CA GLN A 168 -19.07 -6.60 -22.97
C GLN A 168 -18.78 -6.06 -21.57
N ILE A 169 -18.40 -6.93 -20.62
CA ILE A 169 -17.99 -6.51 -19.27
C ILE A 169 -16.75 -5.61 -19.34
N ALA A 170 -15.75 -5.99 -20.14
CA ALA A 170 -14.53 -5.19 -20.30
C ALA A 170 -14.84 -3.81 -20.92
N LEU A 171 -15.66 -3.76 -21.97
CA LEU A 171 -16.09 -2.52 -22.62
C LEU A 171 -16.90 -1.62 -21.68
N LEU A 172 -17.83 -2.19 -20.92
CA LEU A 172 -18.57 -1.44 -19.90
C LEU A 172 -17.65 -0.93 -18.79
N THR A 173 -16.69 -1.74 -18.35
CA THR A 173 -15.71 -1.36 -17.31
C THR A 173 -14.83 -0.20 -17.77
N ALA A 174 -14.42 -0.18 -19.04
CA ALA A 174 -13.62 0.91 -19.64
C ALA A 174 -14.29 2.28 -19.45
N THR A 175 -15.61 2.37 -19.63
CA THR A 175 -16.38 3.62 -19.43
C THR A 175 -16.37 4.15 -18.01
N GLY A 176 -15.80 3.40 -17.06
CA GLY A 176 -15.50 3.87 -15.70
C GLY A 176 -14.67 5.16 -15.70
N PHE A 177 -13.84 5.41 -16.72
CA PHE A 177 -13.15 6.69 -16.94
C PHE A 177 -14.09 7.90 -16.79
N LEU A 178 -15.25 7.85 -17.43
CA LEU A 178 -16.27 8.92 -17.40
C LEU A 178 -17.10 8.95 -16.10
N ARG A 179 -16.74 8.13 -15.12
CA ARG A 179 -17.38 8.05 -13.78
C ARG A 179 -16.42 8.38 -12.64
N MET A 180 -15.23 8.90 -12.97
CA MET A 180 -14.19 9.21 -11.98
C MET A 180 -14.39 10.54 -11.25
N ALA A 181 -15.03 11.53 -11.90
CA ALA A 181 -15.42 12.81 -11.28
C ALA A 181 -16.15 12.59 -9.94
N ALA A 182 -15.95 13.49 -8.98
CA ALA A 182 -16.60 13.40 -7.67
C ALA A 182 -18.12 13.52 -7.82
N ASP A 183 -18.90 12.71 -7.10
CA ASP A 183 -20.36 12.66 -7.24
C ASP A 183 -21.06 12.47 -5.88
N GLY A 184 -21.40 13.59 -5.24
CA GLY A 184 -22.13 13.62 -3.97
C GLY A 184 -23.64 13.39 -4.06
N THR A 185 -24.18 13.10 -5.27
CA THR A 185 -25.64 12.99 -5.45
C THR A 185 -26.23 11.74 -4.77
N GLY A 186 -25.39 10.75 -4.44
CA GLY A 186 -25.77 9.59 -3.63
C GLY A 186 -25.66 9.81 -2.11
N SER A 187 -25.11 10.94 -1.65
CA SER A 187 -24.77 11.21 -0.25
C SER A 187 -25.34 12.53 0.28
N GLY A 188 -26.50 12.93 -0.23
CA GLY A 188 -27.27 14.08 0.28
C GLY A 188 -27.14 15.38 -0.51
N ALA A 189 -26.31 15.44 -1.56
CA ALA A 189 -26.11 16.64 -2.38
C ALA A 189 -26.75 16.55 -3.79
N ASN A 190 -27.93 15.95 -3.92
CA ASN A 190 -28.58 15.74 -5.21
C ASN A 190 -29.34 16.97 -5.73
N THR A 191 -28.64 18.08 -6.00
CA THR A 191 -29.20 19.31 -6.60
C THR A 191 -28.83 19.45 -8.07
N ASP A 192 -29.52 20.34 -8.81
CA ASP A 192 -29.23 20.58 -10.24
C ASP A 192 -27.83 21.16 -10.46
N GLU A 193 -27.33 21.97 -9.52
CA GLU A 193 -25.97 22.48 -9.51
C GLU A 193 -24.96 21.33 -9.38
N ALA A 194 -25.17 20.42 -8.42
CA ALA A 194 -24.27 19.30 -8.18
C ALA A 194 -24.18 18.40 -9.43
N ARG A 195 -25.32 18.08 -10.06
CA ARG A 195 -25.37 17.27 -11.28
C ARG A 195 -24.60 17.91 -12.42
N ASN A 196 -24.82 19.21 -12.66
CA ASN A 196 -24.08 19.95 -13.69
C ASN A 196 -22.58 20.06 -13.37
N GLN A 197 -22.21 20.14 -12.09
CA GLN A 197 -20.80 20.12 -11.68
C GLN A 197 -20.13 18.80 -12.02
N VAL A 198 -20.79 17.64 -11.81
CA VAL A 198 -20.26 16.33 -12.23
C VAL A 198 -20.01 16.29 -13.74
N VAL A 199 -20.93 16.84 -14.55
CA VAL A 199 -20.73 16.93 -16.01
C VAL A 199 -19.52 17.80 -16.35
N ALA A 200 -19.41 18.99 -15.73
CA ALA A 200 -18.30 19.90 -15.94
C ALA A 200 -16.95 19.28 -15.56
N ASP A 201 -16.88 18.60 -14.41
CA ASP A 201 -15.67 17.92 -13.95
C ASP A 201 -15.29 16.73 -14.84
N THR A 202 -16.27 16.01 -15.38
CA THR A 202 -16.03 14.93 -16.37
C THR A 202 -15.41 15.49 -17.65
N LEU A 203 -15.93 16.62 -18.16
CA LEU A 203 -15.37 17.31 -19.33
C LEU A 203 -14.00 17.93 -19.03
N LYS A 204 -13.77 18.41 -17.80
CA LYS A 204 -12.46 18.86 -17.34
C LYS A 204 -11.44 17.73 -17.39
N ILE A 205 -11.76 16.55 -16.85
CA ILE A 205 -10.89 15.37 -16.89
C ILE A 205 -10.55 15.02 -18.34
N LEU A 206 -11.56 14.92 -19.21
CA LEU A 206 -11.35 14.66 -20.65
C LEU A 206 -10.44 15.72 -21.29
N GLY A 207 -10.72 17.00 -21.06
CA GLY A 207 -9.97 18.12 -21.61
C GLY A 207 -8.49 18.07 -21.21
N THR A 208 -8.18 17.85 -19.94
CA THR A 208 -6.80 17.93 -19.46
C THR A 208 -6.01 16.63 -19.62
N SER A 209 -6.67 15.47 -19.57
CA SER A 209 -6.01 14.16 -19.77
C SER A 209 -5.80 13.79 -21.24
N VAL A 210 -6.78 14.03 -22.11
CA VAL A 210 -6.79 13.56 -23.50
C VAL A 210 -6.42 14.67 -24.49
N LEU A 211 -6.98 15.87 -24.31
CA LEU A 211 -6.74 16.99 -25.24
C LEU A 211 -5.57 17.87 -24.82
N GLY A 212 -5.15 17.80 -23.55
CA GLY A 212 -4.17 18.72 -22.99
C GLY A 212 -4.63 20.17 -23.07
N LEU A 213 -5.91 20.44 -22.77
CA LEU A 213 -6.50 21.79 -22.82
C LEU A 213 -7.31 22.11 -21.56
N SER A 214 -7.24 23.38 -21.16
CA SER A 214 -8.02 23.98 -20.07
C SER A 214 -9.42 24.43 -20.55
N LEU A 215 -10.34 23.48 -20.78
CA LEU A 215 -11.68 23.77 -21.33
C LEU A 215 -12.63 24.50 -20.37
N GLN A 216 -12.29 24.64 -19.10
CA GLN A 216 -13.22 24.99 -18.03
C GLN A 216 -13.67 26.45 -18.10
N CYS A 217 -12.79 27.35 -18.56
CA CYS A 217 -13.17 28.75 -18.77
C CYS A 217 -14.28 28.88 -19.83
N ALA A 218 -14.27 27.99 -20.83
CA ALA A 218 -15.25 27.96 -21.91
C ALA A 218 -16.67 27.56 -21.44
N GLN A 219 -16.83 27.13 -20.18
CA GLN A 219 -18.13 26.81 -19.60
C GLN A 219 -19.01 28.07 -19.46
N CYS A 220 -18.42 29.18 -19.01
CA CYS A 220 -19.17 30.38 -18.66
C CYS A 220 -19.10 31.49 -19.72
N HIS A 221 -18.00 31.56 -20.46
CA HIS A 221 -17.78 32.57 -21.50
C HIS A 221 -16.84 32.01 -22.56
N ASP A 222 -16.62 32.70 -23.68
CA ASP A 222 -15.58 32.29 -24.63
C ASP A 222 -14.23 32.20 -23.92
N HIS A 223 -13.46 31.15 -24.18
CA HIS A 223 -12.19 30.94 -23.50
C HIS A 223 -11.29 32.18 -23.65
N ARG A 224 -10.64 32.59 -22.55
CA ARG A 224 -9.98 33.91 -22.47
C ARG A 224 -8.76 34.04 -23.39
N TYR A 225 -8.05 32.94 -23.62
CA TYR A 225 -6.75 32.94 -24.33
C TYR A 225 -6.78 32.09 -25.59
N ASP A 226 -7.19 30.84 -25.48
CA ASP A 226 -7.43 29.97 -26.63
C ASP A 226 -8.72 30.32 -27.38
N PRO A 227 -8.75 30.16 -28.72
CA PRO A 227 -9.92 30.48 -29.54
C PRO A 227 -10.97 29.36 -29.46
N ILE A 228 -11.45 29.09 -28.25
CA ILE A 228 -12.47 28.09 -27.92
C ILE A 228 -13.73 28.86 -27.49
N PRO A 229 -14.71 29.04 -28.38
CA PRO A 229 -15.95 29.73 -28.02
C PRO A 229 -16.76 28.89 -27.01
N GLN A 230 -17.62 29.55 -26.24
CA GLN A 230 -18.52 28.89 -25.30
C GLN A 230 -19.38 27.83 -26.02
N THR A 231 -19.75 28.09 -27.28
CA THR A 231 -20.52 27.16 -28.11
C THR A 231 -19.78 25.87 -28.43
N ASP A 232 -18.44 25.85 -28.45
CA ASP A 232 -17.66 24.63 -28.63
C ASP A 232 -17.65 23.78 -27.36
N TYR A 233 -17.57 24.40 -26.17
CA TYR A 233 -17.70 23.69 -24.91
C TYR A 233 -19.06 22.98 -24.81
N TYR A 234 -20.16 23.68 -25.15
CA TYR A 234 -21.49 23.08 -25.12
C TYR A 234 -21.73 22.07 -26.24
N ALA A 235 -21.05 22.20 -27.38
CA ALA A 235 -21.08 21.18 -28.43
C ALA A 235 -20.37 19.89 -27.99
N LEU A 236 -19.24 20.03 -27.27
CA LEU A 236 -18.58 18.88 -26.64
C LEU A 236 -19.46 18.28 -25.53
N ARG A 237 -20.09 19.11 -24.69
CA ARG A 237 -21.07 18.63 -23.68
C ARG A 237 -22.20 17.83 -24.32
N ALA A 238 -22.73 18.28 -25.47
CA ALA A 238 -23.80 17.60 -26.19
C ALA A 238 -23.44 16.18 -26.67
N VAL A 239 -22.14 15.87 -26.80
CA VAL A 239 -21.66 14.51 -27.06
C VAL A 239 -21.96 13.57 -25.89
N PHE A 240 -21.82 14.04 -24.64
CA PHE A 240 -21.93 13.21 -23.44
C PHE A 240 -23.29 13.31 -22.72
N GLU A 241 -24.08 14.35 -23.01
CA GLU A 241 -25.36 14.62 -22.34
C GLU A 241 -26.37 13.46 -22.38
N PRO A 242 -26.49 12.64 -23.45
CA PRO A 242 -27.36 11.45 -23.41
C PRO A 242 -27.06 10.48 -22.26
N ALA A 243 -25.79 10.31 -21.91
CA ALA A 243 -25.37 9.42 -20.81
C ALA A 243 -25.24 10.14 -19.46
N LEU A 244 -25.14 11.48 -19.47
CA LEU A 244 -24.95 12.36 -18.32
C LEU A 244 -26.07 13.41 -18.17
N ASP A 245 -27.30 13.04 -18.53
CA ASP A 245 -28.45 13.95 -18.48
C ASP A 245 -28.74 14.37 -17.03
N TRP A 246 -28.53 15.65 -16.74
CA TRP A 246 -28.73 16.24 -15.41
C TRP A 246 -30.21 16.34 -15.02
N LYS A 247 -31.14 16.29 -15.98
CA LYS A 247 -32.59 16.25 -15.71
C LYS A 247 -33.09 14.82 -15.47
N ALA A 248 -32.50 13.85 -16.15
CA ALA A 248 -32.76 12.42 -15.96
C ALA A 248 -31.66 11.73 -15.12
N TRP A 249 -31.17 12.45 -14.10
CA TRP A 249 -30.00 12.03 -13.34
C TRP A 249 -30.27 10.81 -12.46
N LYS A 250 -29.50 9.74 -12.67
CA LYS A 250 -29.43 8.60 -11.75
C LYS A 250 -28.38 8.88 -10.68
N VAL A 251 -28.60 8.56 -9.41
CA VAL A 251 -27.52 8.65 -8.39
C VAL A 251 -26.53 7.49 -8.54
N PRO A 252 -25.29 7.56 -8.00
CA PRO A 252 -24.25 6.54 -8.20
C PRO A 252 -24.70 5.09 -8.01
N GLY A 253 -25.43 4.76 -6.95
CA GLY A 253 -25.92 3.40 -6.70
C GLY A 253 -26.86 2.85 -7.79
N ALA A 254 -27.63 3.73 -8.44
CA ALA A 254 -28.58 3.36 -9.49
C ALA A 254 -27.94 3.25 -10.90
N ARG A 255 -26.63 3.48 -11.01
CA ARG A 255 -25.87 3.42 -12.28
C ARG A 255 -25.02 2.17 -12.41
N GLN A 256 -24.88 1.40 -11.34
CA GLN A 256 -24.08 0.20 -11.33
C GLN A 256 -24.70 -0.84 -12.26
N VAL A 257 -23.86 -1.52 -13.05
CA VAL A 257 -24.30 -2.60 -13.93
C VAL A 257 -24.02 -3.92 -13.22
N SER A 258 -25.09 -4.63 -12.86
CA SER A 258 -25.00 -5.96 -12.24
C SER A 258 -24.41 -6.97 -13.22
N LEU A 259 -23.49 -7.77 -12.71
CA LEU A 259 -22.86 -8.90 -13.41
C LEU A 259 -23.59 -10.22 -13.15
N TYR A 260 -24.74 -10.20 -12.45
CA TYR A 260 -25.52 -11.40 -12.25
C TYR A 260 -25.95 -12.03 -13.57
N THR A 261 -25.57 -13.31 -13.68
CA THR A 261 -26.09 -14.22 -14.70
C THR A 261 -27.57 -14.50 -14.46
N GLN A 262 -28.26 -15.01 -15.46
CA GLN A 262 -29.64 -15.47 -15.33
C GLN A 262 -29.76 -16.54 -14.24
N ALA A 263 -28.79 -17.45 -14.16
CA ALA A 263 -28.72 -18.47 -13.11
C ALA A 263 -28.59 -17.84 -11.71
N ASN A 264 -27.77 -16.80 -11.54
CA ASN A 264 -27.65 -16.11 -10.25
C ASN A 264 -28.96 -15.42 -9.86
N ARG A 265 -29.68 -14.82 -10.81
CA ARG A 265 -30.99 -14.18 -10.54
C ARG A 265 -32.04 -15.19 -10.14
N GLU A 266 -32.12 -16.32 -10.83
CA GLU A 266 -33.04 -17.41 -10.49
C GLU A 266 -32.75 -17.98 -9.09
N GLN A 267 -31.48 -18.23 -8.78
CA GLN A 267 -31.06 -18.68 -7.45
C GLN A 267 -31.40 -17.63 -6.37
N ALA A 268 -31.09 -16.35 -6.60
CA ALA A 268 -31.38 -15.28 -5.66
C ALA A 268 -32.90 -15.10 -5.45
N ALA A 269 -33.70 -15.24 -6.50
CA ALA A 269 -35.17 -15.19 -6.43
C ALA A 269 -35.75 -16.37 -5.65
N ALA A 270 -35.24 -17.59 -5.87
CA ALA A 270 -35.64 -18.77 -5.11
C ALA A 270 -35.32 -18.61 -3.61
N ILE A 271 -34.14 -18.09 -3.29
CA ILE A 271 -33.74 -17.82 -1.90
C ILE A 271 -34.59 -16.73 -1.26
N GLU A 272 -34.96 -15.67 -1.98
CA GLU A 272 -35.90 -14.67 -1.45
C GLU A 272 -37.31 -15.23 -1.28
N ALA A 273 -37.77 -16.14 -2.16
CA ALA A 273 -39.04 -16.83 -1.97
C ALA A 273 -39.03 -17.69 -0.70
N GLU A 274 -37.94 -18.45 -0.46
CA GLU A 274 -37.76 -19.21 0.79
C GLU A 274 -37.69 -18.28 2.01
N THR A 275 -36.94 -17.19 1.90
CA THR A 275 -36.83 -16.18 2.97
C THR A 275 -38.18 -15.56 3.29
N LYS A 276 -39.01 -15.30 2.28
CA LYS A 276 -40.34 -14.73 2.44
C LYS A 276 -41.25 -15.65 3.25
N VAL A 277 -41.16 -16.97 3.09
CA VAL A 277 -41.93 -17.93 3.91
C VAL A 277 -41.60 -17.78 5.40
N VAL A 278 -40.30 -17.70 5.73
CA VAL A 278 -39.85 -17.53 7.12
C VAL A 278 -40.18 -16.13 7.65
N ALA A 279 -40.06 -15.09 6.82
CA ALA A 279 -40.40 -13.72 7.17
C ALA A 279 -41.91 -13.53 7.41
N ASP A 280 -42.76 -14.17 6.61
CA ASP A 280 -44.21 -14.17 6.79
C ASP A 280 -44.58 -14.92 8.08
N ALA A 281 -43.96 -16.09 8.35
CA ALA A 281 -44.14 -16.81 9.62
C ALA A 281 -43.70 -15.98 10.85
N ARG A 282 -42.58 -15.25 10.74
CA ARG A 282 -42.13 -14.31 11.76
C ARG A 282 -43.14 -13.19 11.98
N ALA A 283 -43.69 -12.62 10.90
CA ALA A 283 -44.68 -11.55 10.98
C ALA A 283 -45.97 -12.04 11.66
N THR A 284 -46.43 -13.26 11.33
CA THR A 284 -47.54 -13.91 12.03
C THR A 284 -47.24 -14.09 13.52
N LYS A 285 -46.05 -14.61 13.87
CA LYS A 285 -45.66 -14.81 15.27
C LYS A 285 -45.55 -13.50 16.05
N LEU A 286 -45.02 -12.45 15.42
CA LEU A 286 -44.98 -11.11 16.00
C LEU A 286 -46.41 -10.59 16.27
N ALA A 287 -47.32 -10.72 15.31
CA ALA A 287 -48.70 -10.31 15.48
C ALA A 287 -49.41 -11.10 16.61
N GLU A 288 -49.19 -12.41 16.70
CA GLU A 288 -49.69 -13.24 17.82
C GLU A 288 -49.21 -12.72 19.18
N TYR A 289 -47.92 -12.47 19.33
CA TYR A 289 -47.37 -11.97 20.59
C TYR A 289 -47.87 -10.55 20.92
N MET A 290 -47.97 -9.67 19.91
CA MET A 290 -48.53 -8.33 20.10
C MET A 290 -49.99 -8.40 20.57
N GLN A 291 -50.80 -9.30 19.99
CA GLN A 291 -52.18 -9.50 20.40
C GLN A 291 -52.28 -10.08 21.81
N GLN A 292 -51.47 -11.09 22.15
CA GLN A 292 -51.44 -11.68 23.49
C GLN A 292 -51.05 -10.66 24.56
N ALA A 293 -50.01 -9.85 24.30
CA ALA A 293 -49.58 -8.80 25.20
C ALA A 293 -50.68 -7.74 25.39
N LEU A 294 -51.34 -7.35 24.29
CA LEU A 294 -52.45 -6.38 24.33
C LEU A 294 -53.63 -6.91 25.14
N ASP A 295 -54.06 -8.16 24.88
CA ASP A 295 -55.18 -8.76 25.60
C ASP A 295 -54.89 -8.92 27.10
N ALA A 296 -53.68 -9.37 27.46
CA ALA A 296 -53.25 -9.49 28.85
C ALA A 296 -53.19 -8.13 29.57
N GLU A 297 -52.75 -7.09 28.88
CA GLU A 297 -52.70 -5.74 29.45
C GLU A 297 -54.10 -5.13 29.60
N LEU A 298 -54.96 -5.29 28.60
CA LEU A 298 -56.34 -4.79 28.61
C LEU A 298 -57.19 -5.42 29.72
N LEU A 299 -56.92 -6.67 30.11
CA LEU A 299 -57.61 -7.33 31.22
C LEU A 299 -57.41 -6.63 32.58
N LYS A 300 -56.39 -5.79 32.72
CA LYS A 300 -56.13 -4.99 33.93
C LYS A 300 -57.10 -3.81 34.11
N PHE A 301 -57.90 -3.49 33.10
CA PHE A 301 -58.85 -2.36 33.10
C PHE A 301 -60.30 -2.87 33.10
N GLU A 302 -61.22 -2.14 33.73
CA GLU A 302 -62.67 -2.46 33.73
C GLU A 302 -63.40 -1.80 32.53
N GLU A 303 -64.64 -2.22 32.27
CA GLU A 303 -65.50 -1.57 31.26
C GLU A 303 -66.04 -0.22 31.77
N PRO A 304 -66.19 0.80 30.91
CA PRO A 304 -66.02 0.80 29.45
C PRO A 304 -64.59 1.10 28.96
N LEU A 305 -63.66 1.39 29.87
CA LEU A 305 -62.30 1.85 29.57
C LEU A 305 -61.50 0.81 28.77
N ARG A 306 -61.67 -0.48 29.09
CA ARG A 306 -61.05 -1.59 28.34
C ARG A 306 -61.40 -1.56 26.85
N SER A 307 -62.68 -1.39 26.51
CA SER A 307 -63.15 -1.35 25.13
C SER A 307 -62.63 -0.11 24.38
N GLN A 308 -62.61 1.05 25.05
CA GLN A 308 -62.09 2.30 24.49
C GLN A 308 -60.57 2.21 24.22
N LEU A 309 -59.80 1.60 25.13
CA LEU A 309 -58.37 1.37 24.95
C LEU A 309 -58.06 0.40 23.80
N ARG A 310 -58.88 -0.65 23.65
CA ARG A 310 -58.76 -1.59 22.51
C ARG A 310 -58.99 -0.88 21.18
N GLU A 311 -60.06 -0.09 21.08
CA GLU A 311 -60.40 0.68 19.89
C GLU A 311 -59.30 1.71 19.54
N ALA A 312 -58.83 2.46 20.54
CA ALA A 312 -57.76 3.42 20.37
C ALA A 312 -56.44 2.78 19.89
N TYR A 313 -56.09 1.60 20.41
CA TYR A 313 -54.87 0.90 20.02
C TYR A 313 -54.93 0.33 18.60
N ILE A 314 -56.02 -0.36 18.24
CA ILE A 314 -56.18 -1.03 16.93
C ILE A 314 -56.36 -0.01 15.80
N THR A 315 -56.87 1.19 16.09
CA THR A 315 -56.94 2.28 15.13
C THR A 315 -55.54 2.65 14.64
N ALA A 316 -55.33 2.67 13.31
CA ALA A 316 -54.06 3.04 12.69
C ALA A 316 -53.59 4.42 13.17
N ALA A 317 -52.27 4.58 13.40
CA ALA A 317 -51.72 5.75 14.09
C ALA A 317 -52.08 7.10 13.42
N ASP A 318 -52.14 7.13 12.09
CA ASP A 318 -52.54 8.27 11.27
C ASP A 318 -54.06 8.54 11.26
N LYS A 319 -54.87 7.60 11.78
CA LYS A 319 -56.33 7.65 11.87
C LYS A 319 -56.86 7.79 13.30
N ARG A 320 -55.99 7.83 14.31
CA ARG A 320 -56.38 8.00 15.72
C ARG A 320 -56.92 9.41 15.94
N SER A 321 -58.11 9.53 16.54
CA SER A 321 -58.64 10.81 17.01
C SER A 321 -57.75 11.40 18.12
N GLU A 322 -57.90 12.69 18.40
CA GLU A 322 -57.21 13.32 19.54
C GLU A 322 -57.58 12.63 20.87
N GLU A 323 -58.80 12.13 20.99
CA GLU A 323 -59.27 11.33 22.13
C GLU A 323 -58.54 9.98 22.21
N HIS A 324 -58.35 9.26 21.10
CA HIS A 324 -57.56 8.02 21.07
C HIS A 324 -56.09 8.27 21.46
N LYS A 325 -55.49 9.37 20.99
CA LYS A 325 -54.11 9.75 21.33
C LYS A 325 -53.99 10.09 22.82
N ALA A 326 -54.91 10.89 23.35
CA ALA A 326 -54.94 11.23 24.78
C ALA A 326 -55.14 9.98 25.65
N LEU A 327 -56.03 9.07 25.25
CA LEU A 327 -56.31 7.84 25.99
C LEU A 327 -55.09 6.92 26.07
N LEU A 328 -54.36 6.72 24.96
CA LEU A 328 -53.13 5.94 24.94
C LEU A 328 -51.98 6.62 25.70
N ALA A 329 -51.93 7.96 25.71
CA ALA A 329 -50.93 8.72 26.47
C ALA A 329 -51.16 8.60 27.98
N MET A 330 -52.42 8.54 28.44
CA MET A 330 -52.78 8.33 29.84
C MET A 330 -52.57 6.88 30.30
N HIS A 331 -52.53 5.93 29.36
CA HIS A 331 -52.35 4.50 29.63
C HIS A 331 -51.16 3.93 28.84
N PRO A 332 -49.92 4.38 29.13
CA PRO A 332 -48.74 4.03 28.34
C PRO A 332 -48.42 2.53 28.35
N SER A 333 -48.90 1.78 29.35
CA SER A 333 -48.72 0.33 29.41
C SER A 333 -49.45 -0.41 28.27
N VAL A 334 -50.48 0.18 27.66
CA VAL A 334 -51.20 -0.38 26.49
C VAL A 334 -50.47 -0.10 25.17
N ASN A 335 -49.49 0.82 25.16
CA ASN A 335 -48.73 1.19 23.95
C ASN A 335 -47.62 0.17 23.63
N ILE A 336 -48.04 -1.05 23.34
CA ILE A 336 -47.16 -2.17 22.95
C ILE A 336 -46.71 -1.97 21.51
N THR A 337 -45.43 -2.20 21.25
CA THR A 337 -44.77 -2.07 19.95
C THR A 337 -43.82 -3.24 19.76
N PRO A 338 -43.36 -3.54 18.53
CA PRO A 338 -42.32 -4.55 18.33
C PRO A 338 -41.05 -4.31 19.17
N GLY A 339 -40.72 -3.05 19.47
CA GLY A 339 -39.52 -2.67 20.22
C GLY A 339 -39.60 -2.90 21.73
N ASN A 340 -40.80 -2.89 22.33
CA ASN A 340 -40.98 -3.10 23.78
C ASN A 340 -41.72 -4.40 24.14
N LEU A 341 -42.10 -5.22 23.15
CA LEU A 341 -42.85 -6.46 23.34
C LEU A 341 -42.22 -7.43 24.37
N TYR A 342 -40.89 -7.46 24.45
CA TYR A 342 -40.15 -8.29 25.41
C TYR A 342 -40.43 -7.96 26.88
N GLN A 343 -40.93 -6.75 27.17
CA GLN A 343 -41.30 -6.32 28.52
C GLN A 343 -42.61 -6.97 28.99
N TYR A 344 -43.44 -7.44 28.05
CA TYR A 344 -44.72 -8.09 28.31
C TYR A 344 -44.62 -9.61 28.15
N ILE A 345 -43.86 -10.07 27.15
CA ILE A 345 -43.64 -11.48 26.86
C ILE A 345 -42.12 -11.70 26.74
N ALA A 346 -41.48 -12.12 27.82
CA ALA A 346 -40.02 -12.23 27.92
C ALA A 346 -39.41 -13.10 26.80
N GLU A 347 -40.06 -14.21 26.45
CA GLU A 347 -39.62 -15.16 25.40
C GLU A 347 -39.76 -14.64 23.96
N SER A 348 -40.52 -13.56 23.74
CA SER A 348 -40.80 -13.05 22.38
C SER A 348 -39.53 -12.62 21.64
N LYS A 349 -38.54 -12.07 22.36
CA LYS A 349 -37.25 -11.65 21.81
C LYS A 349 -36.50 -12.84 21.22
N ASP A 350 -36.29 -13.87 22.02
CA ASP A 350 -35.52 -15.06 21.61
C ASP A 350 -36.25 -15.84 20.50
N ALA A 351 -37.59 -15.90 20.57
CA ALA A 351 -38.41 -16.53 19.53
C ALA A 351 -38.30 -15.80 18.18
N LEU A 352 -38.41 -14.47 18.16
CA LEU A 352 -38.30 -13.67 16.93
C LEU A 352 -36.86 -13.65 16.40
N GLN A 353 -35.87 -13.64 17.29
CA GLN A 353 -34.46 -13.69 16.90
C GLN A 353 -34.10 -15.00 16.19
N LYS A 354 -34.73 -16.13 16.54
CA LYS A 354 -34.55 -17.39 15.80
C LYS A 354 -35.02 -17.28 14.34
N PHE A 355 -36.14 -16.60 14.09
CA PHE A 355 -36.57 -16.32 12.72
C PHE A 355 -35.59 -15.40 11.99
N ASP A 356 -35.07 -14.37 12.66
CA ASP A 356 -34.08 -13.46 12.08
C ASP A 356 -32.77 -14.20 11.72
N GLN A 357 -32.33 -15.12 12.57
CA GLN A 357 -31.19 -15.99 12.30
C GLN A 357 -31.45 -16.94 11.13
N GLN A 358 -32.65 -17.53 11.03
CA GLN A 358 -33.03 -18.37 9.89
C GLN A 358 -33.08 -17.58 8.58
N ILE A 359 -33.69 -16.39 8.60
CA ILE A 359 -33.73 -15.47 7.45
C ILE A 359 -32.30 -15.11 7.01
N ALA A 360 -31.43 -14.77 7.95
CA ALA A 360 -30.03 -14.47 7.66
C ALA A 360 -29.28 -15.68 7.09
N ALA A 361 -29.50 -16.88 7.64
CA ALA A 361 -28.88 -18.13 7.19
C ALA A 361 -29.39 -18.59 5.80
N ILE A 362 -30.63 -18.27 5.44
CA ILE A 362 -31.16 -18.51 4.10
C ILE A 362 -30.54 -17.49 3.12
N ARG A 363 -30.56 -16.20 3.48
CA ARG A 363 -30.00 -15.12 2.64
C ARG A 363 -28.49 -15.23 2.44
N SER A 364 -27.74 -15.80 3.37
CA SER A 364 -26.29 -16.01 3.22
C SER A 364 -25.94 -17.01 2.11
N LYS A 365 -26.90 -17.82 1.65
CA LYS A 365 -26.73 -18.74 0.51
C LYS A 365 -26.85 -18.04 -0.84
N LYS A 366 -27.22 -16.74 -0.87
CA LYS A 366 -27.31 -16.01 -2.13
C LYS A 366 -25.95 -15.91 -2.79
N PRO A 367 -25.89 -16.01 -4.13
CA PRO A 367 -24.66 -15.67 -4.84
C PRO A 367 -24.24 -14.23 -4.49
N ALA A 368 -22.95 -13.95 -4.48
CA ALA A 368 -22.47 -12.59 -4.29
C ALA A 368 -22.77 -11.78 -5.56
N GLU A 369 -23.47 -10.65 -5.42
CA GLU A 369 -23.72 -9.76 -6.55
C GLU A 369 -22.54 -8.83 -6.77
N GLU A 370 -21.91 -8.97 -7.93
CA GLU A 370 -20.86 -8.06 -8.38
C GLU A 370 -21.40 -7.06 -9.38
N PHE A 371 -20.75 -5.89 -9.42
CA PHE A 371 -21.12 -4.83 -10.33
C PHE A 371 -19.90 -4.22 -11.01
N VAL A 372 -20.14 -3.55 -12.14
CA VAL A 372 -19.20 -2.59 -12.74
C VAL A 372 -19.75 -1.18 -12.65
N ARG A 373 -18.87 -0.22 -12.36
CA ARG A 373 -19.20 1.22 -12.38
C ARG A 373 -19.00 1.74 -13.80
N ALA A 374 -20.03 1.64 -14.62
CA ALA A 374 -20.00 2.07 -16.02
C ALA A 374 -20.75 3.40 -16.25
N LEU A 375 -20.38 4.12 -17.30
CA LEU A 375 -21.26 5.07 -17.96
C LEU A 375 -22.06 4.30 -19.01
N THR A 376 -23.38 4.32 -18.88
CA THR A 376 -24.29 3.71 -19.85
C THR A 376 -25.26 4.76 -20.35
N GLU A 377 -25.40 4.83 -21.66
CA GLU A 377 -26.40 5.67 -22.29
C GLU A 377 -27.75 4.93 -22.37
N PRO A 378 -28.84 5.54 -21.88
CA PRO A 378 -30.15 4.93 -22.01
C PRO A 378 -30.56 4.81 -23.49
N ALA A 379 -31.13 3.66 -23.85
CA ALA A 379 -31.57 3.42 -25.22
C ALA A 379 -32.67 4.42 -25.64
N ASN A 380 -32.60 4.90 -26.88
CA ASN A 380 -33.54 5.86 -27.47
C ASN A 380 -33.70 7.18 -26.66
N HIS A 381 -32.71 7.55 -25.85
CA HIS A 381 -32.73 8.80 -25.07
C HIS A 381 -31.87 9.86 -25.76
N VAL A 382 -32.52 10.89 -26.30
CA VAL A 382 -31.87 11.95 -27.09
C VAL A 382 -32.18 13.32 -26.46
N PRO A 383 -31.55 13.67 -25.32
CA PRO A 383 -31.82 14.93 -24.66
C PRO A 383 -31.31 16.11 -25.50
N GLU A 384 -31.97 17.25 -25.31
CA GLU A 384 -31.58 18.51 -25.90
C GLU A 384 -30.51 19.22 -25.05
N THR A 385 -29.36 19.52 -25.64
CA THR A 385 -28.33 20.35 -25.00
C THR A 385 -28.55 21.82 -25.30
N ARG A 386 -28.54 22.65 -24.26
CA ARG A 386 -28.71 24.10 -24.33
C ARG A 386 -27.42 24.79 -23.88
N LEU A 387 -27.04 25.87 -24.55
CA LEU A 387 -26.01 26.78 -24.04
C LEU A 387 -26.55 27.54 -22.83
N PHE A 388 -25.75 27.66 -21.77
CA PHE A 388 -26.17 28.39 -20.57
C PHE A 388 -25.54 29.78 -20.49
N HIS A 389 -26.34 30.79 -20.17
CA HIS A 389 -25.82 32.13 -19.95
C HIS A 389 -24.87 32.13 -18.75
N ARG A 390 -23.59 32.45 -18.97
CA ARG A 390 -22.57 32.45 -17.90
C ARG A 390 -22.43 31.10 -17.17
N GLY A 391 -22.74 30.00 -17.86
CA GLY A 391 -22.70 28.65 -17.27
C GLY A 391 -23.89 28.31 -16.36
N ASP A 392 -24.81 29.26 -16.13
CA ASP A 392 -25.97 29.07 -15.26
C ASP A 392 -27.08 28.26 -15.93
N HIS A 393 -27.25 27.02 -15.50
CA HIS A 393 -28.24 26.07 -16.02
C HIS A 393 -29.69 26.57 -15.92
N GLN A 394 -29.98 27.55 -15.05
CA GLN A 394 -31.29 28.17 -14.92
C GLN A 394 -31.56 29.24 -16.02
N GLN A 395 -30.54 29.60 -16.79
CA GLN A 395 -30.61 30.58 -17.88
C GLN A 395 -30.25 29.94 -19.24
N PRO A 396 -31.04 28.97 -19.73
CA PRO A 396 -30.79 28.33 -21.03
C PRO A 396 -31.00 29.33 -22.18
N LYS A 397 -30.17 29.21 -23.21
CA LYS A 397 -30.25 29.97 -24.46
C LYS A 397 -30.59 29.03 -25.64
N GLN A 398 -29.83 29.13 -26.74
CA GLN A 398 -30.02 28.33 -27.93
C GLN A 398 -29.63 26.86 -27.71
N THR A 399 -30.23 25.99 -28.51
CA THR A 399 -29.88 24.58 -28.65
C THR A 399 -28.53 24.43 -29.34
N ILE A 400 -27.72 23.48 -28.89
CA ILE A 400 -26.39 23.19 -29.44
C ILE A 400 -26.35 21.73 -29.89
N ALA A 401 -25.91 21.50 -31.13
CA ALA A 401 -25.68 20.17 -31.68
C ALA A 401 -24.32 19.60 -31.22
N PRO A 402 -24.15 18.27 -31.15
CA PRO A 402 -22.89 17.64 -30.78
C PRO A 402 -21.83 17.85 -31.86
N ALA A 403 -20.68 18.40 -31.46
CA ALA A 403 -19.52 18.59 -32.32
C ALA A 403 -18.24 18.62 -31.47
N GLY A 404 -17.10 18.39 -32.12
CA GLY A 404 -15.78 18.59 -31.51
C GLY A 404 -15.37 20.06 -31.47
N LEU A 405 -14.21 20.33 -30.87
CA LEU A 405 -13.67 21.69 -30.78
C LEU A 405 -13.29 22.19 -32.18
N SER A 406 -13.82 23.33 -32.59
CA SER A 406 -13.54 23.90 -33.91
C SER A 406 -12.08 24.31 -34.07
N VAL A 407 -11.39 24.61 -32.96
CA VAL A 407 -9.97 24.98 -32.96
C VAL A 407 -9.05 23.85 -33.42
N THR A 408 -9.44 22.58 -33.24
CA THR A 408 -8.62 21.42 -33.61
C THR A 408 -8.92 20.89 -35.01
N SER A 409 -9.65 21.66 -35.82
CA SER A 409 -10.01 21.35 -37.20
C SER A 409 -9.61 22.49 -38.14
N PRO A 410 -9.48 22.22 -39.46
CA PRO A 410 -9.29 23.27 -40.46
C PRO A 410 -10.34 24.40 -40.35
N GLU A 411 -10.01 25.60 -40.85
CA GLU A 411 -10.85 26.79 -40.65
C GLU A 411 -12.29 26.62 -41.15
N ASP A 412 -12.44 25.98 -42.31
CA ASP A 412 -13.72 25.73 -42.98
C ASP A 412 -14.42 24.43 -42.53
N GLU A 413 -13.86 23.72 -41.55
CA GLU A 413 -14.40 22.45 -41.07
C GLU A 413 -14.85 22.53 -39.61
N ARG A 414 -15.96 21.85 -39.31
CA ARG A 414 -16.37 21.54 -37.94
C ARG A 414 -16.64 20.03 -37.84
N PRO A 415 -16.06 19.33 -36.85
CA PRO A 415 -16.27 17.91 -36.68
C PRO A 415 -17.64 17.69 -36.02
N GLU A 416 -18.68 17.61 -36.85
CA GLU A 416 -20.05 17.35 -36.41
C GLU A 416 -20.28 15.84 -36.19
N PHE A 417 -21.13 15.52 -35.21
CA PHE A 417 -21.47 14.14 -34.86
C PHE A 417 -22.97 13.90 -35.05
N PRO A 418 -23.40 12.64 -35.30
CA PRO A 418 -24.81 12.33 -35.49
C PRO A 418 -25.64 12.75 -34.26
N LEU A 419 -26.83 13.30 -34.48
CA LEU A 419 -27.77 13.58 -33.40
C LEU A 419 -28.28 12.28 -32.75
N ASN A 420 -28.46 11.24 -33.56
CA ASN A 420 -28.89 9.91 -33.16
C ASN A 420 -28.34 8.87 -34.16
N SER A 421 -28.25 7.61 -33.74
CA SER A 421 -27.86 6.49 -34.60
C SER A 421 -29.09 5.72 -35.06
N ASP A 422 -29.15 5.35 -36.34
CA ASP A 422 -30.18 4.46 -36.87
C ASP A 422 -29.87 2.98 -36.62
N THR A 423 -28.64 2.67 -36.18
CA THR A 423 -28.10 1.30 -36.09
C THR A 423 -27.75 0.86 -34.68
N LEU A 424 -27.61 1.81 -33.74
CA LEU A 424 -27.30 1.55 -32.35
C LEU A 424 -28.53 1.88 -31.49
N PRO A 425 -28.73 1.16 -30.36
CA PRO A 425 -29.75 1.54 -29.39
C PRO A 425 -29.46 2.89 -28.71
N THR A 426 -28.20 3.34 -28.71
CA THR A 426 -27.71 4.64 -28.22
C THR A 426 -27.56 5.64 -29.37
N THR A 427 -27.30 6.91 -29.06
CA THR A 427 -27.13 7.97 -30.06
C THR A 427 -25.88 7.80 -30.94
N GLY A 428 -24.86 7.07 -30.49
CA GLY A 428 -23.60 6.91 -31.22
C GLY A 428 -22.69 8.13 -31.20
N ARG A 429 -23.06 9.17 -30.42
CA ARG A 429 -22.33 10.45 -30.36
C ARG A 429 -20.91 10.24 -29.81
N ARG A 430 -20.79 9.46 -28.73
CA ARG A 430 -19.50 9.25 -28.06
C ARG A 430 -18.57 8.38 -28.91
N LEU A 431 -19.08 7.35 -29.59
CA LEU A 431 -18.28 6.54 -30.49
C LEU A 431 -17.78 7.34 -31.70
N ALA A 432 -18.62 8.20 -32.29
CA ALA A 432 -18.20 9.08 -33.38
C ALA A 432 -17.11 10.06 -32.94
N PHE A 433 -17.27 10.69 -31.78
CA PHE A 433 -16.26 11.57 -31.17
C PHE A 433 -14.95 10.84 -30.88
N ALA A 434 -15.02 9.65 -30.29
CA ALA A 434 -13.86 8.84 -29.96
C ALA A 434 -13.05 8.44 -31.21
N LYS A 435 -13.74 7.98 -32.28
CA LYS A 435 -13.11 7.66 -33.57
C LYS A 435 -12.47 8.88 -34.23
N TRP A 436 -13.08 10.06 -34.10
CA TRP A 436 -12.49 11.29 -34.60
C TRP A 436 -11.20 11.66 -33.86
N LEU A 437 -11.23 11.64 -32.53
CA LEU A 437 -10.06 11.90 -31.67
C LEU A 437 -8.89 10.97 -31.99
N THR A 438 -9.19 9.70 -32.24
CA THR A 438 -8.19 8.63 -32.38
C THR A 438 -7.85 8.30 -33.84
N SER A 439 -8.34 9.10 -34.80
CA SER A 439 -8.13 8.89 -36.24
C SER A 439 -6.69 9.00 -36.73
N GLY A 440 -5.73 9.31 -35.84
CA GLY A 440 -4.34 9.64 -36.20
C GLY A 440 -4.16 11.04 -36.82
N ARG A 441 -5.25 11.74 -37.14
CA ARG A 441 -5.23 13.09 -37.74
C ARG A 441 -5.49 14.20 -36.72
N HIS A 442 -6.05 13.88 -35.55
CA HIS A 442 -6.33 14.87 -34.52
C HIS A 442 -5.02 15.48 -34.00
N PRO A 443 -4.88 16.81 -33.93
CA PRO A 443 -3.59 17.45 -33.69
C PRO A 443 -3.06 17.28 -32.26
N LEU A 444 -3.90 16.93 -31.29
CA LEU A 444 -3.51 16.90 -29.87
C LEU A 444 -3.28 15.49 -29.30
N VAL A 445 -4.11 14.50 -29.63
CA VAL A 445 -4.20 13.25 -28.85
C VAL A 445 -2.87 12.51 -28.79
N ALA A 446 -2.23 12.30 -29.95
CA ALA A 446 -0.92 11.64 -30.03
C ALA A 446 0.18 12.48 -29.34
N ARG A 447 0.19 13.81 -29.54
CA ARG A 447 1.16 14.71 -28.89
C ARG A 447 1.06 14.68 -27.36
N VAL A 448 -0.17 14.70 -26.84
CA VAL A 448 -0.43 14.72 -25.39
C VAL A 448 0.04 13.43 -24.75
N ILE A 449 -0.33 12.26 -25.28
CA ILE A 449 0.09 10.99 -24.68
C ILE A 449 1.60 10.78 -24.78
N VAL A 450 2.22 11.10 -25.93
CA VAL A 450 3.68 11.06 -26.11
C VAL A 450 4.38 11.97 -25.10
N ASN A 451 3.90 13.20 -24.93
CA ASN A 451 4.48 14.14 -23.98
C ASN A 451 4.38 13.64 -22.53
N ARG A 452 3.30 12.95 -22.18
CA ARG A 452 3.12 12.34 -20.85
C ARG A 452 4.07 11.17 -20.64
N VAL A 453 4.21 10.27 -21.61
CA VAL A 453 5.20 9.18 -21.55
C VAL A 453 6.61 9.74 -21.41
N TRP A 454 6.96 10.75 -22.21
CA TRP A 454 8.24 11.45 -22.11
C TRP A 454 8.45 12.10 -20.73
N LEU A 455 7.43 12.76 -20.18
CA LEU A 455 7.46 13.35 -18.84
C LEU A 455 7.80 12.32 -17.77
N HIS A 456 7.19 11.14 -17.80
CA HIS A 456 7.42 10.11 -16.79
C HIS A 456 8.80 9.48 -16.86
N HIS A 457 9.39 9.38 -18.06
CA HIS A 457 10.77 8.99 -18.23
C HIS A 457 11.73 10.10 -17.76
N PHE A 458 11.63 11.31 -18.32
CA PHE A 458 12.65 12.36 -18.13
C PHE A 458 12.38 13.32 -16.95
N GLY A 459 11.28 13.15 -16.22
CA GLY A 459 10.86 14.03 -15.13
C GLY A 459 10.37 15.41 -15.60
N LYS A 460 10.40 15.67 -16.91
CA LYS A 460 9.86 16.87 -17.56
C LYS A 460 9.42 16.52 -18.98
N GLY A 461 8.19 16.90 -19.34
CA GLY A 461 7.66 16.75 -20.70
C GLY A 461 8.35 17.71 -21.69
N LEU A 462 8.32 17.35 -22.98
CA LEU A 462 8.72 18.26 -24.07
C LEU A 462 7.91 19.56 -24.00
N VAL A 463 6.60 19.44 -23.76
CA VAL A 463 5.70 20.50 -23.28
C VAL A 463 5.64 20.40 -21.77
N ALA A 464 6.21 21.39 -21.08
CA ALA A 464 6.35 21.38 -19.62
C ALA A 464 4.99 21.50 -18.87
N THR A 465 3.94 21.93 -19.56
CA THR A 465 2.55 22.00 -19.07
C THR A 465 1.73 20.86 -19.70
N PRO A 466 1.78 19.63 -19.16
CA PRO A 466 1.23 18.45 -19.85
C PRO A 466 -0.29 18.47 -20.05
N SER A 467 -1.01 19.36 -19.35
CA SER A 467 -2.45 19.56 -19.47
C SER A 467 -2.87 20.87 -20.15
N ASP A 468 -1.91 21.68 -20.61
CA ASP A 468 -2.19 22.91 -21.34
C ASP A 468 -1.20 23.06 -22.50
N PHE A 469 -1.68 22.69 -23.70
CA PHE A 469 -1.04 22.86 -25.00
C PHE A 469 -1.54 24.14 -25.69
N GLY A 470 -2.39 24.92 -25.02
CA GLY A 470 -2.94 26.18 -25.51
C GLY A 470 -2.00 27.36 -25.29
N ALA A 471 -2.55 28.56 -25.35
CA ALA A 471 -1.82 29.82 -25.28
C ALA A 471 -1.22 30.11 -23.89
N LEU A 472 -1.78 29.53 -22.82
CA LEU A 472 -1.22 29.62 -21.45
C LEU A 472 -0.15 28.56 -21.18
N GLY A 473 -0.09 27.52 -22.01
CA GLY A 473 0.92 26.48 -21.95
C GLY A 473 2.33 26.95 -22.35
N ILE A 474 3.32 26.15 -21.99
CA ILE A 474 4.71 26.34 -22.42
C ILE A 474 4.92 25.63 -23.75
N ARG A 475 5.50 26.31 -24.74
CA ARG A 475 5.83 25.70 -26.04
C ARG A 475 6.80 24.52 -25.88
N PRO A 476 6.76 23.52 -26.78
CA PRO A 476 7.65 22.38 -26.69
C PRO A 476 9.12 22.80 -26.82
N GLU A 477 9.99 22.23 -25.98
CA GLU A 477 11.44 22.45 -26.08
C GLU A 477 12.01 21.95 -27.41
N ASN A 478 11.43 20.87 -27.95
CA ASN A 478 11.76 20.32 -29.26
C ASN A 478 10.46 19.93 -30.00
N PRO A 479 9.88 20.84 -30.81
CA PRO A 479 8.64 20.58 -31.54
C PRO A 479 8.78 19.47 -32.58
N GLU A 480 9.94 19.38 -33.26
CA GLU A 480 10.18 18.36 -34.27
C GLU A 480 10.20 16.96 -33.64
N LEU A 481 10.89 16.80 -32.51
CA LEU A 481 10.89 15.54 -31.76
C LEU A 481 9.47 15.14 -31.30
N LEU A 482 8.69 16.10 -30.79
CA LEU A 482 7.31 15.84 -30.35
C LEU A 482 6.44 15.35 -31.52
N ASP A 483 6.47 16.03 -32.66
CA ASP A 483 5.67 15.66 -33.84
C ASP A 483 6.16 14.35 -34.46
N TRP A 484 7.46 14.11 -34.45
CA TRP A 484 8.03 12.85 -34.89
C TRP A 484 7.55 11.67 -34.04
N LEU A 485 7.71 11.76 -32.72
CA LEU A 485 7.25 10.72 -31.79
C LEU A 485 5.73 10.52 -31.87
N ALA A 486 4.95 11.59 -31.99
CA ALA A 486 3.50 11.51 -32.15
C ALA A 486 3.11 10.81 -33.46
N SER A 487 3.77 11.14 -34.57
CA SER A 487 3.55 10.47 -35.85
C SER A 487 4.02 9.01 -35.84
N GLU A 488 5.09 8.71 -35.10
CA GLU A 488 5.65 7.38 -34.98
C GLU A 488 4.76 6.47 -34.13
N LEU A 489 4.20 6.97 -33.04
CA LEU A 489 3.22 6.25 -32.23
C LEU A 489 2.03 5.81 -33.10
N VAL A 490 1.48 6.72 -33.92
CA VAL A 490 0.37 6.40 -34.83
C VAL A 490 0.82 5.37 -35.89
N ALA A 491 2.01 5.52 -36.46
CA ALA A 491 2.55 4.62 -37.47
C ALA A 491 2.83 3.20 -36.93
N GLN A 492 3.18 3.08 -35.65
CA GLN A 492 3.38 1.81 -34.95
C GLN A 492 2.09 1.24 -34.34
N GLY A 493 0.91 1.69 -34.80
CA GLY A 493 -0.37 1.15 -34.36
C GLY A 493 -0.71 1.49 -32.90
N TRP A 494 -0.26 2.65 -32.42
CA TRP A 494 -0.54 3.17 -31.08
C TRP A 494 -0.03 2.30 -29.91
N SER A 495 1.00 1.48 -30.13
CA SER A 495 1.66 0.69 -29.08
C SER A 495 2.44 1.60 -28.12
N LEU A 496 2.06 1.59 -26.84
CA LEU A 496 2.80 2.31 -25.80
C LEU A 496 4.09 1.58 -25.44
N LYS A 497 4.11 0.24 -25.45
CA LYS A 497 5.34 -0.52 -25.21
C LYS A 497 6.41 -0.23 -26.26
N ALA A 498 6.03 -0.10 -27.53
CA ALA A 498 6.97 0.28 -28.59
C ALA A 498 7.51 1.70 -28.41
N LEU A 499 6.65 2.65 -28.00
CA LEU A 499 7.08 4.01 -27.64
C LEU A 499 8.09 4.02 -26.47
N HIS A 500 7.81 3.28 -25.38
CA HIS A 500 8.77 3.14 -24.28
C HIS A 500 10.10 2.56 -24.76
N ARG A 501 10.08 1.44 -25.48
CA ARG A 501 11.30 0.80 -25.99
C ARG A 501 12.14 1.79 -26.79
N GLN A 502 11.50 2.55 -27.68
CA GLN A 502 12.16 3.51 -28.54
C GLN A 502 12.82 4.66 -27.75
N ILE A 503 12.16 5.15 -26.70
CA ILE A 503 12.73 6.15 -25.79
C ILE A 503 13.88 5.56 -24.99
N LEU A 504 13.69 4.40 -24.38
CA LEU A 504 14.67 3.78 -23.49
C LEU A 504 15.94 3.33 -24.23
N MET A 505 15.82 2.97 -25.52
CA MET A 505 16.97 2.63 -26.37
C MET A 505 17.77 3.85 -26.86
N SER A 506 17.24 5.06 -26.70
CA SER A 506 17.93 6.30 -27.10
C SER A 506 19.18 6.56 -26.25
N THR A 507 20.15 7.26 -26.83
CA THR A 507 21.25 7.83 -26.05
C THR A 507 20.74 8.86 -25.06
N ALA A 508 19.76 9.67 -25.45
CA ALA A 508 19.15 10.65 -24.55
C ALA A 508 18.77 10.05 -23.18
N TRP A 509 18.14 8.88 -23.18
CA TRP A 509 17.77 8.16 -21.97
C TRP A 509 18.96 7.57 -21.20
N ARG A 510 19.94 7.02 -21.90
CA ARG A 510 21.04 6.24 -21.31
C ARG A 510 22.13 7.08 -20.66
N GLN A 511 22.06 8.40 -20.75
CA GLN A 511 23.06 9.31 -20.17
C GLN A 511 23.13 9.20 -18.63
N THR A 512 24.30 9.53 -18.08
CA THR A 512 24.47 9.78 -16.64
C THR A 512 23.82 11.11 -16.22
N ALA A 513 23.39 11.20 -14.96
CA ALA A 513 22.99 12.47 -14.34
C ALA A 513 24.17 13.24 -13.73
N GLU A 514 25.34 12.61 -13.57
CA GLU A 514 26.54 13.22 -12.99
C GLU A 514 27.10 14.35 -13.86
N SER A 515 27.70 15.36 -13.21
CA SER A 515 28.42 16.45 -13.87
C SER A 515 29.93 16.21 -13.84
N GLY A 516 30.55 16.09 -15.01
CA GLY A 516 32.01 16.13 -15.19
C GLY A 516 32.47 17.33 -16.02
N GLU A 517 33.79 17.48 -16.22
CA GLU A 517 34.38 18.59 -17.00
C GLU A 517 33.89 18.65 -18.46
N SER A 518 33.48 17.51 -19.03
CA SER A 518 32.93 17.38 -20.39
C SER A 518 31.40 17.37 -20.46
N SER A 519 30.70 17.50 -19.32
CA SER A 519 29.23 17.51 -19.31
C SER A 519 28.68 18.83 -19.86
N PRO A 520 27.62 18.79 -20.69
CA PRO A 520 26.90 19.98 -21.10
C PRO A 520 26.40 20.78 -19.90
N ALA A 521 26.31 22.10 -20.05
CA ALA A 521 25.83 22.98 -18.99
C ALA A 521 24.44 22.57 -18.49
N ALA A 522 24.20 22.74 -17.19
CA ALA A 522 22.88 22.51 -16.60
C ALA A 522 21.84 23.39 -17.30
N GLY A 523 20.78 22.78 -17.84
CA GLY A 523 19.69 23.47 -18.52
C GLY A 523 19.64 23.29 -20.04
N VAL A 524 20.65 22.67 -20.66
CA VAL A 524 20.54 22.23 -22.07
C VAL A 524 19.60 21.02 -22.15
N ALA A 525 18.50 21.16 -22.90
CA ALA A 525 17.44 20.16 -22.95
C ALA A 525 17.98 18.79 -23.42
N PHE A 526 17.77 17.76 -22.59
CA PHE A 526 18.06 16.34 -22.88
C PHE A 526 19.52 15.98 -23.23
N ALA A 527 20.48 16.90 -23.04
CA ALA A 527 21.92 16.64 -23.18
C ALA A 527 22.56 15.96 -21.93
N ARG A 528 21.75 15.67 -20.91
CA ARG A 528 22.10 14.93 -19.70
C ARG A 528 20.84 14.36 -19.05
N GLN A 529 20.96 13.24 -18.35
CA GLN A 529 19.86 12.74 -17.52
C GLN A 529 19.65 13.65 -16.29
N ARG A 530 18.43 13.66 -15.76
CA ARG A 530 18.07 14.39 -14.54
C ARG A 530 18.05 13.47 -13.34
N LEU A 531 18.54 13.97 -12.21
CA LEU A 531 18.31 13.34 -10.92
C LEU A 531 16.80 13.35 -10.63
N GLN A 532 16.20 12.17 -10.48
CA GLN A 532 14.78 12.00 -10.23
C GLN A 532 14.51 11.30 -8.91
N ARG A 533 13.65 11.91 -8.10
CA ARG A 533 13.16 11.31 -6.87
C ARG A 533 12.07 10.30 -7.22
N LEU A 534 12.09 9.15 -6.55
CA LEU A 534 11.02 8.17 -6.59
C LEU A 534 9.72 8.77 -6.07
N ASP A 535 8.60 8.37 -6.68
CA ASP A 535 7.28 8.73 -6.17
C ASP A 535 6.94 7.95 -4.89
N ALA A 536 5.97 8.48 -4.15
CA ALA A 536 5.52 7.97 -2.86
C ALA A 536 5.25 6.46 -2.86
N GLU A 537 4.53 5.98 -3.88
CA GLU A 537 4.18 4.57 -4.05
C GLU A 537 5.43 3.71 -4.22
N THR A 538 6.37 4.13 -5.07
CA THR A 538 7.62 3.40 -5.30
C THR A 538 8.52 3.40 -4.07
N ILE A 539 8.57 4.48 -3.28
CA ILE A 539 9.34 4.51 -2.03
C ILE A 539 8.81 3.44 -1.06
N ARG A 540 7.49 3.40 -0.84
CA ARG A 540 6.88 2.41 0.05
C ARG A 540 7.05 0.98 -0.50
N ASP A 541 6.80 0.77 -1.78
CA ASP A 541 6.92 -0.55 -2.42
C ASP A 541 8.37 -1.04 -2.41
N ARG A 542 9.36 -0.15 -2.56
CA ARG A 542 10.80 -0.44 -2.43
C ARG A 542 11.15 -0.91 -1.02
N MET A 543 10.60 -0.30 0.03
CA MET A 543 10.81 -0.77 1.41
C MET A 543 10.26 -2.18 1.60
N LEU A 544 9.04 -2.46 1.14
CA LEU A 544 8.42 -3.79 1.23
C LEU A 544 9.19 -4.83 0.40
N ALA A 545 9.73 -4.45 -0.76
CA ALA A 545 10.54 -5.33 -1.59
C ALA A 545 11.89 -5.66 -0.93
N ALA A 546 12.56 -4.65 -0.36
CA ALA A 546 13.82 -4.82 0.36
C ALA A 546 13.67 -5.77 1.56
N THR A 547 12.55 -5.71 2.28
CA THR A 547 12.25 -6.61 3.41
C THR A 547 11.74 -7.99 2.99
N GLY A 548 11.46 -8.20 1.70
CA GLY A 548 10.89 -9.45 1.17
C GLY A 548 9.43 -9.66 1.56
N GLN A 549 8.73 -8.61 2.00
CA GLN A 549 7.33 -8.67 2.43
C GLN A 549 6.35 -8.33 1.31
N LEU A 550 6.79 -7.66 0.24
CA LEU A 550 5.89 -7.18 -0.81
C LEU A 550 5.07 -8.31 -1.44
N ASP A 551 3.75 -8.25 -1.27
CA ASP A 551 2.81 -9.11 -1.99
C ASP A 551 2.61 -8.58 -3.41
N ARG A 552 3.03 -9.39 -4.38
CA ARG A 552 2.97 -9.12 -5.82
C ARG A 552 1.67 -9.59 -6.47
N GLN A 553 0.66 -10.01 -5.70
CA GLN A 553 -0.64 -10.40 -6.24
C GLN A 553 -1.30 -9.24 -7.00
N LEU A 554 -1.61 -9.50 -8.27
CA LEU A 554 -2.30 -8.58 -9.16
C LEU A 554 -3.81 -8.55 -8.88
N PHE A 555 -4.44 -7.41 -9.15
CA PHE A 555 -5.89 -7.23 -9.24
C PHE A 555 -6.68 -7.44 -7.94
N GLY A 556 -7.98 -7.17 -7.95
CA GLY A 556 -8.88 -7.39 -6.83
C GLY A 556 -9.13 -6.14 -5.96
N PRO A 557 -9.96 -6.25 -4.92
CA PRO A 557 -10.37 -5.12 -4.11
C PRO A 557 -9.18 -4.41 -3.43
N PRO A 558 -9.31 -3.11 -3.12
CA PRO A 558 -8.24 -2.35 -2.48
C PRO A 558 -8.04 -2.76 -1.01
N VAL A 559 -6.80 -2.66 -0.54
CA VAL A 559 -6.41 -2.80 0.87
C VAL A 559 -7.03 -1.67 1.68
N ALA A 560 -7.61 -2.01 2.82
CA ALA A 560 -8.24 -1.03 3.69
C ALA A 560 -7.21 -0.04 4.26
N ILE A 561 -7.72 1.12 4.68
CA ILE A 561 -6.99 2.13 5.43
C ILE A 561 -7.64 2.28 6.80
N LYS A 562 -6.88 2.73 7.78
CA LYS A 562 -7.36 2.97 9.15
C LYS A 562 -6.76 4.26 9.69
N GLU A 563 -7.43 4.87 10.65
CA GLU A 563 -6.86 5.94 11.46
C GLU A 563 -6.23 5.33 12.70
N ASP A 564 -5.07 5.86 13.11
CA ASP A 564 -4.46 5.56 14.40
C ASP A 564 -5.01 6.46 15.52
N ASP A 565 -4.51 6.28 16.74
CA ASP A 565 -4.95 7.04 17.92
C ASP A 565 -4.65 8.55 17.83
N THR A 566 -3.83 8.97 16.86
CA THR A 566 -3.50 10.38 16.59
C THR A 566 -4.30 10.97 15.41
N GLY A 567 -5.15 10.17 14.77
CA GLY A 567 -5.90 10.54 13.58
C GLY A 567 -5.10 10.46 12.28
N GLN A 568 -3.91 9.84 12.30
CA GLN A 568 -3.12 9.62 11.11
C GLN A 568 -3.71 8.47 10.29
N VAL A 569 -3.93 8.69 8.99
CA VAL A 569 -4.42 7.63 8.09
C VAL A 569 -3.26 6.74 7.64
N LEU A 570 -3.37 5.46 7.95
CA LEU A 570 -2.38 4.42 7.67
C LEU A 570 -2.99 3.32 6.78
N VAL A 571 -2.13 2.54 6.12
CA VAL A 571 -2.56 1.29 5.47
C VAL A 571 -2.89 0.27 6.56
N ASP A 572 -4.03 -0.42 6.44
CA ASP A 572 -4.33 -1.54 7.33
C ASP A 572 -3.31 -2.66 7.08
N GLY A 573 -2.42 -2.90 8.05
CA GLY A 573 -1.26 -3.80 7.93
C GLY A 573 -1.59 -5.28 7.76
N SER A 574 -2.87 -5.63 7.57
CA SER A 574 -3.34 -6.97 7.25
C SER A 574 -2.85 -7.46 5.87
N GLN A 575 -2.52 -6.53 4.96
CA GLN A 575 -1.98 -6.85 3.63
C GLN A 575 -0.81 -5.93 3.25
N VAL A 576 0.24 -6.52 2.67
CA VAL A 576 1.50 -5.86 2.29
C VAL A 576 1.62 -5.74 0.76
N ARG A 577 0.49 -5.48 0.10
CA ARG A 577 0.43 -5.30 -1.36
C ARG A 577 1.08 -3.99 -1.80
N ARG A 578 1.36 -3.92 -3.10
CA ARG A 578 1.77 -2.67 -3.78
C ARG A 578 0.84 -1.52 -3.44
N SER A 579 1.43 -0.34 -3.31
CA SER A 579 0.74 0.92 -2.98
C SER A 579 -0.39 1.27 -3.95
N LEU A 580 -0.33 0.80 -5.21
CA LEU A 580 -1.42 0.94 -6.19
C LEU A 580 -2.75 0.30 -5.74
N TYR A 581 -2.69 -0.73 -4.90
CA TYR A 581 -3.87 -1.43 -4.36
C TYR A 581 -4.32 -0.88 -3.01
N VAL A 582 -3.64 0.12 -2.45
CA VAL A 582 -4.13 0.79 -1.25
C VAL A 582 -5.34 1.65 -1.61
N ARG A 583 -6.38 1.60 -0.77
CA ARG A 583 -7.61 2.36 -0.99
C ARG A 583 -7.32 3.85 -1.16
N ALA A 584 -7.64 4.39 -2.33
CA ALA A 584 -7.46 5.80 -2.67
C ALA A 584 -8.71 6.60 -2.31
N LYS A 585 -8.83 7.02 -1.05
CA LYS A 585 -9.96 7.82 -0.56
C LYS A 585 -9.63 9.31 -0.58
N ARG A 586 -10.57 10.13 -1.05
CA ARG A 586 -10.36 11.57 -1.27
C ARG A 586 -10.18 12.36 0.03
N SER A 587 -10.93 12.02 1.07
CA SER A 587 -10.88 12.70 2.37
C SER A 587 -9.87 12.11 3.34
N GLN A 588 -9.35 10.90 3.08
CA GLN A 588 -8.44 10.15 3.95
C GLN A 588 -7.18 9.71 3.19
N PRO A 589 -6.30 10.66 2.78
CA PRO A 589 -5.05 10.31 2.13
C PRO A 589 -4.10 9.64 3.13
N VAL A 590 -3.43 8.55 2.72
CA VAL A 590 -2.46 7.85 3.56
C VAL A 590 -1.27 8.75 3.85
N ALA A 591 -0.94 8.94 5.13
CA ALA A 591 -0.02 9.97 5.57
C ALA A 591 1.41 9.80 5.04
N MET A 592 1.94 8.56 5.01
CA MET A 592 3.24 8.29 4.41
C MET A 592 3.24 8.65 2.92
N LEU A 593 2.20 8.29 2.17
CA LEU A 593 2.13 8.58 0.74
C LEU A 593 2.02 10.09 0.50
N GLN A 594 1.17 10.77 1.28
CA GLN A 594 0.99 12.21 1.21
C GLN A 594 2.27 12.98 1.54
N ALA A 595 3.06 12.53 2.53
CA ALA A 595 4.33 13.15 2.88
C ALA A 595 5.29 13.19 1.70
N PHE A 596 5.25 12.18 0.82
CA PHE A 596 6.04 12.08 -0.41
C PHE A 596 5.30 12.55 -1.67
N ASP A 597 4.38 13.51 -1.51
CA ASP A 597 3.66 14.19 -2.58
C ASP A 597 2.71 13.28 -3.40
N ALA A 598 2.21 12.18 -2.82
CA ALA A 598 1.12 11.44 -3.46
C ALA A 598 -0.10 12.37 -3.68
N PRO A 599 -0.70 12.35 -4.87
CA PRO A 599 -1.75 13.29 -5.22
C PRO A 599 -3.05 13.05 -4.45
N VAL A 600 -3.65 14.14 -3.96
CA VAL A 600 -5.01 14.14 -3.42
C VAL A 600 -6.00 14.42 -4.55
N MET A 601 -6.83 13.43 -4.88
CA MET A 601 -7.69 13.46 -6.08
C MET A 601 -8.94 14.32 -5.91
N GLN A 602 -8.79 15.64 -6.05
CA GLN A 602 -9.96 16.55 -6.11
C GLN A 602 -10.77 16.34 -7.41
N THR A 603 -10.18 16.67 -8.57
CA THR A 603 -10.74 16.28 -9.89
C THR A 603 -9.87 15.19 -10.51
N ASN A 604 -8.64 15.54 -10.86
CA ASN A 604 -7.57 14.67 -11.37
C ASN A 604 -6.21 15.31 -11.08
N CYS A 605 -5.12 14.54 -11.25
CA CYS A 605 -3.75 15.03 -11.10
C CYS A 605 -3.05 15.04 -12.46
N GLU A 606 -2.75 16.23 -12.97
CA GLU A 606 -2.21 16.41 -14.32
C GLU A 606 -0.67 16.39 -14.36
N LEU A 607 -0.05 16.76 -13.24
CA LEU A 607 1.38 16.78 -12.99
C LEU A 607 1.60 16.65 -11.48
N ARG A 608 2.36 15.63 -11.06
CA ARG A 608 2.74 15.46 -9.65
C ARG A 608 3.74 16.53 -9.23
N GLN A 609 3.57 17.05 -8.02
CA GLN A 609 4.59 17.88 -7.39
C GLN A 609 5.71 16.98 -6.86
N SER A 610 6.94 17.48 -6.88
CA SER A 610 8.06 16.84 -6.19
C SER A 610 8.69 17.87 -5.27
N SER A 611 8.44 17.74 -3.98
CA SER A 611 8.98 18.63 -2.96
C SER A 611 10.17 17.98 -2.24
N THR A 612 11.02 18.82 -1.65
CA THR A 612 12.09 18.39 -0.74
C THR A 612 11.92 19.18 0.54
N VAL A 613 11.27 18.58 1.53
CA VAL A 613 10.88 19.25 2.79
C VAL A 613 11.31 18.42 4.00
N ALA A 614 11.63 19.08 5.11
CA ALA A 614 12.14 18.42 6.31
C ALA A 614 11.17 17.37 6.89
N THR A 615 9.87 17.54 6.70
CA THR A 615 8.85 16.58 7.14
C THR A 615 8.97 15.21 6.48
N GLN A 616 9.50 15.13 5.26
CA GLN A 616 9.77 13.85 4.58
C GLN A 616 10.90 13.08 5.30
N SER A 617 11.99 13.75 5.64
CA SER A 617 13.08 13.15 6.41
C SER A 617 12.62 12.71 7.79
N LEU A 618 11.81 13.54 8.47
CA LEU A 618 11.23 13.18 9.77
C LEU A 618 10.29 11.97 9.68
N MET A 619 9.53 11.82 8.58
CA MET A 619 8.69 10.65 8.33
C MET A 619 9.52 9.36 8.16
N LEU A 620 10.65 9.41 7.46
CA LEU A 620 11.54 8.23 7.33
C LEU A 620 12.22 7.89 8.65
N MET A 621 12.60 8.90 9.44
CA MET A 621 13.28 8.68 10.72
C MET A 621 12.34 8.16 11.80
N ASN A 622 11.08 8.63 11.86
CA ASN A 622 10.22 8.41 13.02
C ASN A 622 8.90 7.68 12.71
N GLY A 623 8.56 7.50 11.43
CA GLY A 623 7.31 6.83 11.05
C GLY A 623 7.31 5.37 11.46
N GLU A 624 6.22 4.92 12.10
CA GLU A 624 6.09 3.54 12.60
C GLU A 624 6.31 2.50 11.48
N PHE A 625 5.75 2.75 10.30
CA PHE A 625 5.98 1.90 9.13
C PHE A 625 7.46 1.79 8.78
N THR A 626 8.20 2.90 8.72
CA THR A 626 9.64 2.87 8.37
C THR A 626 10.46 2.15 9.43
N LEU A 627 10.16 2.34 10.71
CA LEU A 627 10.84 1.66 11.82
C LEU A 627 10.57 0.15 11.84
N ASP A 628 9.34 -0.26 11.55
CA ASP A 628 8.96 -1.67 11.38
C ASP A 628 9.69 -2.29 10.18
N GLN A 629 9.71 -1.60 9.03
CA GLN A 629 10.45 -2.08 7.86
C GLN A 629 11.96 -2.15 8.11
N ALA A 630 12.55 -1.21 8.84
CA ALA A 630 13.97 -1.26 9.19
C ALA A 630 14.29 -2.49 10.06
N THR A 631 13.39 -2.85 10.98
CA THR A 631 13.50 -4.09 11.77
C THR A 631 13.45 -5.32 10.86
N LYS A 632 12.48 -5.38 9.94
CA LYS A 632 12.34 -6.51 9.01
C LYS A 632 13.51 -6.63 8.04
N LEU A 633 14.08 -5.51 7.60
CA LEU A 633 15.27 -5.50 6.75
C LEU A 633 16.48 -6.06 7.50
N ALA A 634 16.68 -5.65 8.75
CA ALA A 634 17.75 -6.18 9.60
C ALA A 634 17.60 -7.69 9.81
N ASP A 635 16.38 -8.17 10.07
CA ASP A 635 16.10 -9.60 10.26
C ASP A 635 16.40 -10.42 9.00
N ARG A 636 16.03 -9.89 7.82
CA ARG A 636 16.36 -10.52 6.54
C ARG A 636 17.87 -10.51 6.27
N ALA A 637 18.53 -9.37 6.49
CA ALA A 637 19.96 -9.23 6.28
C ALA A 637 20.79 -10.11 7.22
N ALA A 638 20.34 -10.30 8.47
CA ALA A 638 20.93 -11.23 9.42
C ALA A 638 20.83 -12.68 8.93
N LYS A 639 19.67 -13.08 8.40
CA LYS A 639 19.43 -14.42 7.86
C LYS A 639 20.19 -14.70 6.55
N GLU A 640 20.35 -13.68 5.71
CA GLU A 640 20.95 -13.77 4.38
C GLU A 640 22.38 -13.18 4.33
N ALA A 641 23.07 -13.15 5.46
CA ALA A 641 24.40 -12.53 5.59
C ALA A 641 25.37 -13.08 4.54
N VAL A 642 26.10 -12.19 3.86
CA VAL A 642 27.08 -12.60 2.85
C VAL A 642 28.45 -12.80 3.48
N THR A 643 29.27 -13.66 2.87
CA THR A 643 30.67 -13.81 3.28
C THR A 643 31.49 -12.62 2.79
N VAL A 644 32.16 -11.94 3.73
CA VAL A 644 33.14 -10.89 3.42
C VAL A 644 34.52 -11.54 3.37
N ASP A 645 35.32 -11.20 2.39
CA ASP A 645 36.67 -11.76 2.24
C ASP A 645 37.59 -11.33 3.39
N ALA A 646 38.61 -12.16 3.66
CA ALA A 646 39.49 -11.97 4.81
C ALA A 646 40.31 -10.67 4.74
N ALA A 647 40.64 -10.17 3.54
CA ALA A 647 41.42 -8.94 3.40
C ALA A 647 40.57 -7.73 3.75
N THR A 648 39.32 -7.69 3.28
CA THR A 648 38.34 -6.66 3.64
C THR A 648 38.06 -6.69 5.14
N LEU A 649 37.80 -7.87 5.73
CA LEU A 649 37.59 -8.02 7.18
C LEU A 649 38.77 -7.52 8.02
N ALA A 650 40.00 -7.77 7.59
CA ALA A 650 41.19 -7.32 8.28
C ALA A 650 41.40 -5.79 8.24
N ALA A 651 40.83 -5.11 7.24
CA ALA A 651 40.89 -3.65 7.10
C ALA A 651 39.80 -2.91 7.90
N LEU A 652 38.77 -3.62 8.37
CA LEU A 652 37.66 -3.04 9.14
C LEU A 652 38.03 -2.81 10.61
N PRO A 653 37.38 -1.84 11.28
CA PRO A 653 37.59 -1.63 12.71
C PRO A 653 37.11 -2.85 13.51
N LYS A 654 37.77 -3.11 14.64
CA LYS A 654 37.39 -4.21 15.53
C LYS A 654 36.06 -3.89 16.22
N LEU A 655 35.12 -4.82 16.11
CA LEU A 655 33.86 -4.75 16.84
C LEU A 655 34.05 -5.18 18.31
N PRO A 656 33.25 -4.64 19.25
CA PRO A 656 33.27 -5.07 20.65
C PRO A 656 33.01 -6.58 20.76
N ALA A 657 33.67 -7.25 21.72
CA ALA A 657 33.36 -8.65 22.02
C ALA A 657 31.99 -8.73 22.69
N SER A 658 31.18 -9.74 22.34
CA SER A 658 29.85 -9.92 22.93
C SER A 658 29.97 -10.14 24.45
N ALA A 659 29.44 -9.20 25.24
CA ALA A 659 29.63 -9.13 26.69
C ALA A 659 28.73 -10.08 27.52
N SER A 660 28.37 -11.27 27.01
CA SER A 660 27.61 -12.23 27.82
C SER A 660 28.46 -13.28 28.51
N ASP A 661 28.92 -12.95 29.72
CA ASP A 661 29.53 -13.93 30.62
C ASP A 661 28.53 -14.99 31.13
N TRP A 662 27.22 -14.86 30.85
CA TRP A 662 26.22 -15.84 31.29
C TRP A 662 25.63 -16.63 30.13
N ASN A 663 25.41 -17.92 30.38
CA ASN A 663 24.72 -18.85 29.51
C ASN A 663 23.58 -19.53 30.30
N TYR A 664 22.47 -19.83 29.62
CA TYR A 664 21.27 -20.41 30.24
C TYR A 664 21.00 -21.77 29.61
N GLY A 665 20.91 -22.80 30.45
CA GLY A 665 20.89 -24.18 29.99
C GLY A 665 20.17 -25.10 30.94
N PHE A 666 20.23 -26.38 30.61
CA PHE A 666 19.83 -27.47 31.48
C PHE A 666 20.84 -28.60 31.41
N GLY A 667 20.80 -29.50 32.37
CA GLY A 667 21.68 -30.66 32.42
C GLY A 667 21.62 -31.34 33.77
N SER A 668 22.74 -31.84 34.24
CA SER A 668 22.81 -32.67 35.43
C SER A 668 23.99 -32.32 36.32
N TYR A 669 23.88 -32.67 37.60
CA TYR A 669 24.98 -32.64 38.56
C TYR A 669 25.50 -34.05 38.80
N ASP A 670 26.83 -34.24 38.74
CA ASP A 670 27.49 -35.50 39.07
C ASP A 670 27.90 -35.50 40.55
N GLU A 671 27.12 -36.21 41.36
CA GLU A 671 27.33 -36.35 42.81
C GLU A 671 28.67 -37.03 43.15
N ALA A 672 29.12 -38.00 42.33
CA ALA A 672 30.35 -38.73 42.59
C ALA A 672 31.59 -37.87 42.30
N ALA A 673 31.54 -37.11 41.20
CA ALA A 673 32.62 -36.21 40.80
C ALA A 673 32.60 -34.86 41.52
N ASN A 674 31.52 -34.54 42.25
CA ASN A 674 31.22 -33.22 42.80
C ASN A 674 31.33 -32.09 41.76
N ARG A 675 30.80 -32.32 40.55
CA ARG A 675 30.95 -31.45 39.37
C ARG A 675 29.65 -31.36 38.56
N THR A 676 29.55 -30.37 37.68
CA THR A 676 28.49 -30.33 36.67
C THR A 676 28.68 -31.51 35.72
N GLY A 677 27.69 -32.41 35.67
CA GLY A 677 27.74 -33.62 34.85
C GLY A 677 27.48 -33.33 33.38
N SER A 678 26.49 -32.49 33.07
CA SER A 678 26.18 -32.05 31.71
C SER A 678 25.63 -30.63 31.68
N PHE A 679 25.82 -29.96 30.54
CA PHE A 679 25.23 -28.66 30.27
C PHE A 679 24.88 -28.57 28.79
N THR A 680 23.61 -28.32 28.51
CA THR A 680 23.06 -28.05 27.17
C THR A 680 22.40 -26.68 27.21
N ALA A 681 22.77 -25.79 26.30
CA ALA A 681 22.16 -24.47 26.22
C ALA A 681 20.68 -24.58 25.81
N LEU A 682 19.83 -23.74 26.41
CA LEU A 682 18.43 -23.60 25.97
C LEU A 682 18.42 -22.86 24.62
N THR A 683 17.67 -23.37 23.66
CA THR A 683 17.65 -22.85 22.28
C THR A 683 16.43 -21.99 21.96
N HIS A 684 15.43 -21.96 22.84
CA HIS A 684 14.17 -21.22 22.61
C HIS A 684 13.96 -20.13 23.67
N LEU A 685 13.88 -18.88 23.22
CA LEU A 685 13.46 -17.74 24.04
C LEU A 685 11.99 -17.43 23.76
N ASP A 686 11.14 -17.61 24.76
CA ASP A 686 9.77 -17.09 24.75
C ASP A 686 9.81 -15.61 25.13
N ALA A 687 9.83 -14.75 24.11
CA ALA A 687 9.94 -13.30 24.27
C ALA A 687 8.73 -12.69 25.00
N GLY A 688 7.54 -13.29 24.86
CA GLY A 688 6.33 -12.80 25.53
C GLY A 688 6.38 -12.96 27.05
N ASN A 689 7.05 -14.01 27.53
CA ASN A 689 7.20 -14.32 28.95
C ASN A 689 8.63 -14.10 29.49
N ALA A 690 9.52 -13.51 28.68
CA ALA A 690 10.93 -13.24 29.00
C ALA A 690 11.67 -14.45 29.62
N ARG A 691 11.49 -15.65 29.05
CA ARG A 691 12.09 -16.90 29.56
C ARG A 691 12.77 -17.73 28.48
N TRP A 692 13.91 -18.31 28.83
CA TRP A 692 14.51 -19.43 28.11
C TRP A 692 13.79 -20.71 28.47
N GLN A 693 13.44 -21.52 27.47
CA GLN A 693 12.77 -22.79 27.64
C GLN A 693 13.33 -23.84 26.69
N ALA A 694 13.12 -25.11 27.03
CA ALA A 694 13.79 -26.21 26.35
C ALA A 694 13.26 -26.46 24.92
N GLY A 695 12.01 -26.12 24.64
CA GLY A 695 11.37 -26.26 23.33
C GLY A 695 10.46 -25.07 22.99
N ALA A 696 9.84 -25.09 21.81
CA ALA A 696 8.92 -24.03 21.38
C ALA A 696 7.63 -23.95 22.22
N THR A 697 7.25 -25.04 22.88
CA THR A 697 6.10 -25.13 23.79
C THR A 697 6.56 -25.53 25.20
N LEU A 698 5.78 -25.18 26.23
CA LEU A 698 6.02 -25.59 27.60
C LEU A 698 4.73 -26.22 28.18
N PRO A 699 4.76 -27.48 28.66
CA PRO A 699 5.91 -28.39 28.67
C PRO A 699 6.34 -28.80 27.25
N ASP A 700 7.65 -29.02 27.07
CA ASP A 700 8.18 -29.64 25.86
C ASP A 700 7.92 -31.16 25.91
N PRO A 701 7.49 -31.81 24.81
CA PRO A 701 7.19 -33.24 24.80
C PRO A 701 8.36 -34.15 25.19
N ALA A 702 9.61 -33.72 24.98
CA ALA A 702 10.82 -34.49 25.27
C ALA A 702 11.56 -33.97 26.52
N LEU A 703 11.51 -32.67 26.77
CA LEU A 703 12.32 -31.98 27.78
C LEU A 703 11.51 -31.45 28.97
N GLY A 704 10.19 -31.63 28.99
CA GLY A 704 9.34 -31.38 30.14
C GLY A 704 9.20 -29.89 30.48
N TYR A 705 9.23 -29.56 31.77
CA TYR A 705 8.92 -28.22 32.28
C TYR A 705 10.14 -27.28 32.40
N VAL A 706 11.26 -27.61 31.78
CA VAL A 706 12.52 -26.86 31.91
C VAL A 706 12.39 -25.43 31.36
N PHE A 707 12.51 -24.43 32.25
CA PHE A 707 12.68 -23.04 31.86
C PHE A 707 13.48 -22.20 32.88
N LEU A 708 14.05 -21.10 32.41
CA LEU A 708 14.73 -20.06 33.20
C LEU A 708 14.24 -18.68 32.77
N ASN A 709 13.97 -17.79 33.73
CA ASN A 709 13.88 -16.35 33.48
C ASN A 709 14.90 -15.61 34.36
N ALA A 710 14.80 -14.26 34.42
CA ALA A 710 15.77 -13.43 35.12
C ALA A 710 15.99 -13.83 36.59
N THR A 711 14.93 -14.16 37.32
CA THR A 711 14.99 -14.43 38.76
C THR A 711 14.59 -15.85 39.11
N SER A 712 13.85 -16.55 38.26
CA SER A 712 13.17 -17.81 38.57
C SER A 712 13.36 -18.86 37.48
N GLY A 713 12.88 -20.08 37.73
CA GLY A 713 12.93 -21.17 36.78
C GLY A 713 12.11 -22.36 37.27
N HIS A 714 12.10 -23.41 36.47
CA HIS A 714 11.50 -24.69 36.85
C HIS A 714 12.42 -25.82 36.34
N PRO A 715 12.99 -26.65 37.22
CA PRO A 715 13.68 -27.87 36.82
C PRO A 715 12.69 -28.97 36.47
N ASP A 716 13.08 -29.97 35.70
CA ASP A 716 12.21 -31.12 35.45
C ASP A 716 12.65 -32.29 36.36
N VAL A 717 13.39 -33.26 35.83
CA VAL A 717 14.04 -34.32 36.62
C VAL A 717 15.48 -33.94 36.97
N PRO A 718 16.18 -34.64 37.89
CA PRO A 718 17.58 -34.35 38.22
C PRO A 718 18.55 -34.31 37.04
N GLU A 719 18.29 -35.10 35.98
CA GLU A 719 19.06 -35.08 34.73
C GLU A 719 18.75 -33.89 33.81
N ARG A 720 17.72 -33.12 34.16
CA ARG A 720 17.25 -31.89 33.51
C ARG A 720 17.10 -30.76 34.54
N ALA A 721 18.09 -30.65 35.41
CA ALA A 721 18.30 -29.49 36.26
C ALA A 721 18.45 -28.25 35.39
N VAL A 722 17.92 -27.11 35.81
CA VAL A 722 18.19 -25.84 35.13
C VAL A 722 19.51 -25.27 35.63
N ILE A 723 20.29 -24.70 34.72
CA ILE A 723 21.65 -24.23 34.99
C ILE A 723 21.79 -22.80 34.47
N ARG A 724 22.07 -21.86 35.37
CA ARG A 724 22.68 -20.57 34.98
C ARG A 724 24.18 -20.76 35.06
N ARG A 725 24.90 -20.57 33.95
CA ARG A 725 26.35 -20.69 33.88
C ARG A 725 26.97 -19.32 33.74
N TRP A 726 27.82 -18.92 34.67
CA TRP A 726 28.67 -17.74 34.52
C TRP A 726 30.09 -18.17 34.12
N THR A 727 30.72 -17.47 33.18
CA THR A 727 32.10 -17.71 32.73
C THR A 727 32.95 -16.53 33.16
N ALA A 728 34.04 -16.81 33.87
CA ALA A 728 34.93 -15.77 34.37
C ALA A 728 35.64 -15.06 33.22
N PRO A 729 35.48 -13.73 33.06
CA PRO A 729 36.16 -12.99 31.99
C PRO A 729 37.63 -12.75 32.31
N VAL A 730 37.99 -12.76 33.59
CA VAL A 730 39.33 -12.46 34.10
C VAL A 730 39.65 -13.31 35.33
N LYS A 731 40.93 -13.38 35.68
CA LYS A 731 41.38 -13.92 36.96
C LYS A 731 40.84 -13.07 38.12
N ALA A 732 40.15 -13.69 39.06
CA ALA A 732 39.53 -12.99 40.19
C ALA A 732 39.31 -13.92 41.39
N THR A 733 39.03 -13.31 42.54
CA THR A 733 38.36 -13.98 43.67
C THR A 733 36.88 -13.57 43.67
N VAL A 734 35.97 -14.53 43.58
CA VAL A 734 34.53 -14.30 43.50
C VAL A 734 33.88 -14.66 44.83
N SER A 735 33.12 -13.73 45.42
CA SER A 735 32.15 -14.06 46.46
C SER A 735 30.74 -14.04 45.90
N ILE A 736 29.87 -14.89 46.42
CA ILE A 736 28.53 -15.14 45.89
C ILE A 736 27.53 -14.90 47.00
N SER A 737 26.46 -14.20 46.67
CA SER A 737 25.30 -14.02 47.54
C SER A 737 24.02 -14.19 46.73
N GLY A 738 22.99 -14.74 47.35
CA GLY A 738 21.67 -14.91 46.73
C GLY A 738 20.71 -15.52 47.73
N GLU A 739 19.44 -15.60 47.38
CA GLU A 739 18.42 -16.27 48.18
C GLU A 739 17.65 -17.23 47.28
N LEU A 740 17.72 -18.52 47.59
CA LEU A 740 16.95 -19.55 46.90
C LEU A 740 15.62 -19.73 47.62
N SER A 741 14.52 -19.60 46.91
CA SER A 741 13.17 -19.70 47.46
C SER A 741 12.28 -20.60 46.63
N HIS A 742 11.41 -21.32 47.33
CA HIS A 742 10.41 -22.21 46.76
C HIS A 742 9.16 -22.20 47.66
N GLY A 743 8.04 -21.73 47.10
CA GLY A 743 6.83 -21.43 47.86
C GLY A 743 5.63 -22.34 47.62
N SER A 744 5.74 -23.34 46.72
CA SER A 744 4.62 -24.24 46.44
C SER A 744 4.39 -25.20 47.60
N GLU A 745 3.15 -25.32 48.06
CA GLU A 745 2.81 -26.31 49.09
C GLU A 745 2.71 -27.74 48.57
N ASN A 746 2.60 -27.89 47.24
CA ASN A 746 2.42 -29.17 46.56
C ASN A 746 3.72 -29.72 45.97
N GLY A 747 4.80 -28.93 45.96
CA GLY A 747 6.13 -29.36 45.53
C GLY A 747 6.84 -30.09 46.67
N ASN A 748 8.03 -30.64 46.40
CA ASN A 748 8.88 -31.22 47.45
C ASN A 748 10.20 -30.46 47.65
N GLY A 749 10.28 -29.27 47.02
CA GLY A 749 11.36 -28.32 47.15
C GLY A 749 12.36 -28.41 46.00
N VAL A 750 13.25 -27.43 45.96
CA VAL A 750 14.38 -27.43 45.01
C VAL A 750 15.71 -27.41 45.74
N ARG A 751 16.70 -28.04 45.13
CA ARG A 751 18.09 -27.99 45.57
C ARG A 751 18.87 -27.05 44.65
N GLY A 752 19.47 -26.02 45.24
CA GLY A 752 20.41 -25.13 44.54
C GLY A 752 21.85 -25.52 44.87
N ARG A 753 22.70 -25.61 43.85
CA ARG A 753 24.15 -25.83 43.99
C ARG A 753 24.93 -24.76 43.24
N VAL A 754 26.05 -24.34 43.83
CA VAL A 754 27.08 -23.58 43.13
C VAL A 754 28.25 -24.50 42.87
N VAL A 755 28.65 -24.64 41.60
CA VAL A 755 29.72 -25.54 41.18
C VAL A 755 30.74 -24.78 40.35
N SER A 756 32.00 -24.79 40.78
CA SER A 756 33.12 -24.24 40.03
C SER A 756 33.74 -25.31 39.13
N SER A 757 34.01 -24.99 37.86
CA SER A 757 34.76 -25.88 36.97
C SER A 757 36.15 -26.21 37.52
N ARG A 758 36.74 -25.27 38.27
CA ARG A 758 38.06 -25.40 38.87
C ARG A 758 38.03 -26.19 40.18
N THR A 759 37.20 -25.76 41.13
CA THR A 759 37.25 -26.25 42.53
C THR A 759 36.14 -27.24 42.88
N GLY A 760 35.22 -27.55 41.95
CA GLY A 760 34.06 -28.41 42.22
C GLY A 760 32.95 -27.69 42.99
N LYS A 761 32.06 -28.46 43.64
CA LYS A 761 30.93 -27.93 44.43
C LYS A 761 31.41 -26.98 45.54
N ALA A 762 30.94 -25.74 45.48
CA ALA A 762 31.27 -24.68 46.43
C ALA A 762 30.15 -24.39 47.46
N GLY A 763 28.92 -24.82 47.17
CA GLY A 763 27.80 -24.74 48.10
C GLY A 763 26.57 -25.49 47.62
N GLU A 764 25.72 -25.88 48.56
CA GLU A 764 24.46 -26.60 48.32
C GLU A 764 23.43 -26.17 49.37
N TRP A 765 22.21 -25.90 48.92
CA TRP A 765 21.12 -25.47 49.77
C TRP A 765 19.80 -26.08 49.30
N LEU A 766 18.93 -26.40 50.25
CA LEU A 766 17.58 -26.88 49.99
C LEU A 766 16.58 -25.78 50.35
N ALA A 767 15.66 -25.48 49.44
CA ALA A 767 14.52 -24.61 49.70
C ALA A 767 13.23 -25.42 49.56
N PHE A 768 12.49 -25.55 50.67
CA PHE A 768 11.24 -26.28 50.75
C PHE A 768 10.28 -25.50 51.66
N HIS A 769 9.14 -25.05 51.12
CA HIS A 769 8.20 -24.13 51.78
C HIS A 769 8.89 -22.94 52.47
N GLY A 770 9.77 -22.25 51.74
CA GLY A 770 10.54 -21.15 52.32
C GLY A 770 11.68 -20.67 51.45
N ALA A 771 12.58 -19.91 52.07
CA ALA A 771 13.75 -19.32 51.44
C ALA A 771 15.01 -19.62 52.25
N THR A 772 16.16 -19.71 51.58
CA THR A 772 17.46 -19.96 52.19
C THR A 772 18.54 -19.07 51.57
N ALA A 773 19.39 -18.49 52.41
CA ALA A 773 20.50 -17.66 51.95
C ALA A 773 21.62 -18.53 51.38
N THR A 774 22.00 -18.24 50.13
CA THR A 774 22.97 -19.00 49.33
C THR A 774 24.28 -18.23 49.19
N ALA A 775 25.07 -18.20 50.27
CA ALA A 775 26.33 -17.45 50.31
C ALA A 775 27.56 -18.35 50.12
N VAL A 776 28.47 -17.96 49.23
CA VAL A 776 29.82 -18.54 49.12
C VAL A 776 30.85 -17.43 49.33
N GLN A 777 31.71 -17.59 50.34
CA GLN A 777 32.59 -16.50 50.79
C GLN A 777 33.70 -16.15 49.79
N SER A 778 34.28 -17.15 49.13
CA SER A 778 35.42 -16.95 48.23
C SER A 778 35.62 -18.17 47.32
N ILE A 779 35.69 -17.94 46.01
CA ILE A 779 36.08 -18.92 44.98
C ILE A 779 37.13 -18.25 44.09
N ALA A 780 38.30 -18.89 43.93
CA ALA A 780 39.30 -18.44 42.97
C ALA A 780 38.92 -18.90 41.54
N VAL A 781 38.97 -17.97 40.59
CA VAL A 781 38.71 -18.23 39.15
C VAL A 781 39.83 -17.66 38.28
N GLU A 782 40.11 -18.30 37.16
CA GLU A 782 40.89 -17.79 36.03
C GLU A 782 39.97 -17.47 34.85
N ALA A 783 40.45 -16.71 33.87
CA ALA A 783 39.70 -16.43 32.65
C ALA A 783 39.28 -17.75 31.94
N GLY A 784 37.99 -17.90 31.66
CA GLY A 784 37.40 -19.09 31.04
C GLY A 784 36.87 -20.15 32.01
N ASP A 785 37.11 -20.03 33.33
CA ASP A 785 36.47 -20.91 34.31
C ASP A 785 34.96 -20.65 34.39
N THR A 786 34.17 -21.67 34.74
CA THR A 786 32.71 -21.53 34.87
C THR A 786 32.24 -21.70 36.31
N LEU A 787 31.25 -20.91 36.70
CA LEU A 787 30.45 -21.08 37.90
C LEU A 787 29.02 -21.44 37.49
N ASP A 788 28.61 -22.66 37.79
CA ASP A 788 27.29 -23.19 37.48
C ASP A 788 26.38 -23.09 38.71
N PHE A 789 25.26 -22.40 38.54
CA PHE A 789 24.15 -22.32 39.48
C PHE A 789 23.10 -23.32 39.04
N ILE A 790 23.21 -24.52 39.60
CA ILE A 790 22.39 -25.67 39.23
C ILE A 790 21.20 -25.73 40.17
N THR A 791 19.98 -25.75 39.63
CA THR A 791 18.76 -26.00 40.40
C THR A 791 18.09 -27.25 39.89
N ASP A 792 17.90 -28.25 40.76
CA ASP A 792 17.15 -29.46 40.44
C ASP A 792 16.02 -29.70 41.44
N ALA A 793 15.08 -30.56 41.03
CA ALA A 793 13.93 -30.93 41.83
C ALA A 793 14.34 -31.91 42.94
N ASN A 794 13.77 -31.75 44.14
CA ASN A 794 14.11 -32.57 45.31
C ASN A 794 13.31 -33.89 45.35
N GLY A 795 13.18 -34.60 44.23
CA GLY A 795 12.54 -35.91 44.13
C GLY A 795 11.46 -36.00 43.05
N SER A 796 10.27 -35.41 43.26
CA SER A 796 9.25 -35.21 42.23
C SER A 796 9.62 -34.02 41.35
N HIS A 797 9.03 -33.94 40.15
CA HIS A 797 9.25 -32.86 39.17
C HIS A 797 8.04 -31.92 39.06
N THR A 798 7.03 -32.06 39.93
CA THR A 798 5.76 -31.36 39.83
C THR A 798 5.67 -30.24 40.85
N SER A 799 5.34 -29.04 40.38
CA SER A 799 5.15 -27.84 41.20
C SER A 799 6.44 -27.27 41.81
N ASP A 800 7.59 -27.48 41.17
CA ASP A 800 8.94 -27.13 41.67
C ASP A 800 9.53 -25.84 41.07
N SER A 801 8.68 -24.90 40.66
CA SER A 801 9.11 -23.52 40.36
C SER A 801 9.87 -22.91 41.53
N PHE A 802 10.94 -22.16 41.25
CA PHE A 802 11.77 -21.52 42.26
C PHE A 802 12.17 -20.11 41.86
N SER A 803 12.62 -19.30 42.83
CA SER A 803 13.30 -18.02 42.59
C SER A 803 14.69 -18.04 43.22
N TRP A 804 15.71 -17.69 42.44
CA TRP A 804 17.11 -17.65 42.84
C TRP A 804 17.91 -16.57 42.08
N PRO A 805 17.72 -15.27 42.39
CA PRO A 805 18.61 -14.22 41.91
C PRO A 805 19.96 -14.30 42.65
N VAL A 806 21.06 -14.25 41.89
CA VAL A 806 22.42 -14.36 42.42
C VAL A 806 23.22 -13.10 42.11
N LYS A 807 24.02 -12.64 43.07
CA LYS A 807 25.00 -11.57 42.92
C LYS A 807 26.40 -12.11 43.17
N LEU A 808 27.29 -11.87 42.21
CA LEU A 808 28.73 -12.14 42.30
C LEU A 808 29.44 -10.84 42.62
N ILE A 809 30.39 -10.87 43.55
CA ILE A 809 31.32 -9.77 43.80
C ILE A 809 32.71 -10.26 43.40
N LEU A 810 33.26 -9.70 42.33
CA LEU A 810 34.57 -10.02 41.81
C LEU A 810 35.60 -9.08 42.41
N LYS A 811 36.62 -9.66 43.03
CA LYS A 811 37.83 -8.98 43.49
C LYS A 811 38.97 -9.30 42.55
N VAL A 812 39.35 -8.31 41.76
CA VAL A 812 40.49 -8.38 40.83
C VAL A 812 41.62 -7.54 41.40
N ASP A 813 42.83 -8.09 41.47
CA ASP A 813 43.97 -7.40 42.08
C ASP A 813 44.21 -6.02 41.43
N GLY A 814 44.20 -4.98 42.25
CA GLY A 814 44.42 -3.60 41.81
C GLY A 814 43.22 -2.91 41.14
N GLN A 815 42.03 -3.52 41.14
CA GLN A 815 40.79 -2.95 40.60
C GLN A 815 39.71 -2.83 41.68
N PRO A 816 38.74 -1.91 41.55
CA PRO A 816 37.58 -1.85 42.44
C PRO A 816 36.72 -3.12 42.30
N ASP A 817 36.07 -3.51 43.40
CA ASP A 817 35.14 -4.65 43.44
C ASP A 817 34.04 -4.47 42.38
N GLN A 818 33.84 -5.50 41.55
CA GLN A 818 32.80 -5.49 40.51
C GLN A 818 31.62 -6.35 40.94
N VAL A 819 30.41 -5.83 40.83
CA VAL A 819 29.18 -6.57 41.18
C VAL A 819 28.50 -7.03 39.90
N VAL A 820 28.25 -8.34 39.78
CA VAL A 820 27.55 -8.96 38.64
C VAL A 820 26.27 -9.63 39.15
N SER A 821 25.12 -9.16 38.67
CA SER A 821 23.80 -9.70 39.02
C SER A 821 23.30 -10.65 37.94
N SER A 822 22.92 -11.88 38.31
CA SER A 822 22.38 -12.87 37.35
C SER A 822 21.04 -12.44 36.74
N ALA A 823 20.25 -11.64 37.49
CA ALA A 823 18.94 -11.18 37.08
C ALA A 823 19.03 -9.96 36.15
N GLU A 824 19.86 -8.98 36.48
CA GLU A 824 20.09 -7.80 35.63
C GLU A 824 20.84 -8.19 34.35
N ALA A 825 21.69 -9.21 34.44
CA ALA A 825 22.35 -9.78 33.29
C ALA A 825 21.43 -10.73 32.50
N PHE A 826 20.17 -11.00 32.85
CA PHE A 826 19.38 -11.95 32.06
C PHE A 826 19.10 -11.46 30.64
N ARG A 827 19.53 -12.22 29.63
CA ARG A 827 19.44 -11.84 28.21
C ARG A 827 19.13 -13.02 27.29
N GLY A 828 18.55 -12.72 26.14
CA GLY A 828 18.30 -13.66 25.03
C GLY A 828 19.60 -14.08 24.32
N PRO A 829 19.52 -14.84 23.20
CA PRO A 829 20.72 -15.28 22.49
C PRO A 829 21.55 -14.07 22.08
N SER A 830 22.87 -14.16 22.25
CA SER A 830 23.79 -13.12 21.82
C SER A 830 24.07 -13.28 20.32
N ASP A 831 23.60 -12.32 19.51
CA ASP A 831 24.06 -12.21 18.13
C ASP A 831 25.55 -11.90 18.12
N SER A 832 26.32 -12.57 17.25
CA SER A 832 27.76 -12.38 17.18
C SER A 832 28.09 -11.08 16.43
N PRO A 833 28.82 -10.13 17.05
CA PRO A 833 29.32 -8.95 16.34
C PRO A 833 30.15 -9.31 15.11
N ALA A 834 30.82 -10.47 15.09
CA ALA A 834 31.69 -10.88 13.98
C ALA A 834 30.94 -11.07 12.65
N GLU A 835 29.64 -11.29 12.68
CA GLU A 835 28.81 -11.48 11.47
C GLU A 835 28.33 -10.15 10.87
N LEU A 836 28.37 -9.06 11.64
CA LEU A 836 27.82 -7.76 11.24
C LEU A 836 28.32 -7.24 9.89
N PRO A 837 29.63 -7.32 9.54
CA PRO A 837 30.08 -6.84 8.23
C PRO A 837 29.33 -7.49 7.06
N GLY A 838 29.10 -8.80 7.12
CA GLY A 838 28.34 -9.54 6.09
C GLY A 838 26.86 -9.17 6.07
N GLN A 839 26.28 -8.94 7.25
CA GLN A 839 24.89 -8.49 7.39
C GLN A 839 24.69 -7.07 6.85
N ILE A 840 25.64 -6.17 7.12
CA ILE A 840 25.68 -4.79 6.62
C ILE A 840 25.75 -4.79 5.09
N VAL A 841 26.67 -5.55 4.49
CA VAL A 841 26.76 -5.67 3.03
C VAL A 841 25.44 -6.17 2.43
N ARG A 842 24.80 -7.18 3.05
CA ARG A 842 23.51 -7.67 2.58
C ARG A 842 22.40 -6.61 2.70
N ALA A 843 22.35 -5.86 3.80
CA ALA A 843 21.39 -4.78 3.97
C ALA A 843 21.52 -3.71 2.88
N TRP A 844 22.75 -3.35 2.50
CA TRP A 844 23.04 -2.46 1.36
C TRP A 844 22.51 -3.02 0.05
N GLN A 845 22.80 -4.29 -0.25
CA GLN A 845 22.33 -4.93 -1.49
C GLN A 845 20.81 -4.95 -1.58
N LEU A 846 20.13 -5.24 -0.48
CA LEU A 846 18.67 -5.31 -0.40
C LEU A 846 18.00 -3.93 -0.49
N ALA A 847 18.56 -2.90 0.15
CA ALA A 847 17.96 -1.56 0.19
C ALA A 847 18.36 -0.68 -1.01
N LEU A 848 19.63 -0.73 -1.39
CA LEU A 848 20.25 0.17 -2.39
C LEU A 848 20.60 -0.52 -3.71
N CYS A 849 20.36 -1.83 -3.85
CA CYS A 849 20.67 -2.57 -5.08
C CYS A 849 22.13 -2.45 -5.50
N ARG A 850 23.06 -2.39 -4.54
CA ARG A 850 24.51 -2.45 -4.75
C ARG A 850 25.22 -2.83 -3.44
N SER A 851 26.46 -3.28 -3.56
CA SER A 851 27.34 -3.41 -2.39
C SER A 851 27.86 -2.04 -1.94
N PRO A 852 28.16 -1.85 -0.63
CA PRO A 852 28.87 -0.65 -0.18
C PRO A 852 30.29 -0.65 -0.76
N ASN A 853 30.82 0.52 -1.05
CA ASN A 853 32.24 0.65 -1.35
C ASN A 853 33.08 0.47 -0.06
N PRO A 854 34.41 0.30 -0.15
CA PRO A 854 35.25 0.05 1.04
C PRO A 854 35.15 1.13 2.12
N GLU A 855 35.03 2.41 1.74
CA GLU A 855 34.92 3.54 2.68
C GLU A 855 33.56 3.54 3.39
N GLU A 856 32.48 3.30 2.66
CA GLU A 856 31.13 3.18 3.21
C GLU A 856 31.02 2.01 4.19
N LEU A 857 31.60 0.86 3.85
CA LEU A 857 31.62 -0.31 4.74
C LEU A 857 32.43 -0.03 6.00
N GLN A 858 33.60 0.61 5.86
CA GLN A 858 34.42 1.01 7.00
C GLN A 858 33.67 1.98 7.92
N LEU A 859 32.98 2.97 7.36
CA LEU A 859 32.16 3.92 8.13
C LEU A 859 31.01 3.21 8.85
N ALA A 860 30.30 2.33 8.17
CA ALA A 860 29.18 1.57 8.74
C ALA A 860 29.62 0.66 9.90
N VAL A 861 30.76 -0.02 9.77
CA VAL A 861 31.29 -0.90 10.82
C VAL A 861 31.88 -0.07 11.98
N THR A 862 32.44 1.11 11.71
CA THR A 862 32.84 2.06 12.77
C THR A 862 31.63 2.51 13.59
N PHE A 863 30.58 2.97 12.90
CA PHE A 863 29.31 3.30 13.54
C PHE A 863 28.76 2.12 14.34
N ALA A 864 28.82 0.91 13.79
CA ALA A 864 28.34 -0.28 14.48
C ALA A 864 29.12 -0.55 15.79
N ALA A 865 30.45 -0.37 15.79
CA ALA A 865 31.27 -0.52 16.99
C ALA A 865 30.85 0.45 18.11
N ASP A 866 30.69 1.73 17.76
CA ASP A 866 30.29 2.79 18.69
C ASP A 866 28.85 2.58 19.20
N GLN A 867 27.95 2.16 18.32
CA GLN A 867 26.55 1.92 18.65
C GLN A 867 26.40 0.72 19.57
N ILE A 868 27.12 -0.39 19.33
CA ILE A 868 27.12 -1.55 20.24
C ILE A 868 27.61 -1.13 21.63
N ALA A 869 28.76 -0.45 21.71
CA ALA A 869 29.33 -0.02 22.98
C ALA A 869 28.40 0.94 23.75
N THR A 870 27.59 1.72 23.04
CA THR A 870 26.59 2.62 23.64
C THR A 870 25.38 1.84 24.14
N LEU A 871 24.84 0.93 23.32
CA LEU A 871 23.66 0.13 23.67
C LEU A 871 23.93 -0.88 24.78
N GLU A 872 25.15 -1.40 24.88
CA GLU A 872 25.57 -2.25 26.01
C GLU A 872 25.48 -1.51 27.35
N LYS A 873 25.77 -0.21 27.38
CA LYS A 873 25.63 0.63 28.58
C LYS A 873 24.18 1.00 28.88
N ALA A 874 23.31 0.99 27.88
CA ALA A 874 21.90 1.37 27.95
C ALA A 874 20.94 0.19 27.76
N ASN A 875 21.37 -1.03 28.13
CA ASN A 875 20.66 -2.28 27.80
C ASN A 875 19.20 -2.32 28.28
N ALA A 876 18.89 -1.65 29.42
CA ALA A 876 17.52 -1.55 29.94
C ALA A 876 16.54 -0.81 29.03
N SER A 877 17.03 -0.06 28.04
CA SER A 877 16.24 0.72 27.08
C SER A 877 16.04 -0.01 25.75
N LEU A 878 16.57 -1.23 25.58
CA LEU A 878 16.36 -2.01 24.36
C LEU A 878 14.95 -2.60 24.31
N PRO A 879 14.33 -2.68 23.11
CA PRO A 879 13.11 -3.45 22.92
C PRO A 879 13.28 -4.89 23.41
N ALA A 880 12.22 -5.45 24.01
CA ALA A 880 12.24 -6.81 24.55
C ALA A 880 12.73 -7.84 23.51
N GLY A 881 13.67 -8.69 23.90
CA GLY A 881 14.24 -9.73 23.03
C GLY A 881 15.25 -9.23 21.97
N ARG A 882 15.63 -7.94 21.99
CA ARG A 882 16.61 -7.38 21.04
C ARG A 882 17.99 -7.23 21.67
N SER A 883 19.01 -7.78 21.03
CA SER A 883 20.42 -7.60 21.44
C SER A 883 20.97 -6.23 21.00
N PRO A 884 22.03 -5.69 21.65
CA PRO A 884 22.73 -4.50 21.17
C PRO A 884 23.19 -4.60 19.71
N VAL A 885 23.68 -5.78 19.31
CA VAL A 885 24.14 -6.09 17.94
C VAL A 885 22.98 -6.00 16.95
N ARG A 886 21.86 -6.67 17.25
CA ARG A 886 20.68 -6.63 16.38
C ARG A 886 20.08 -5.23 16.29
N GLN A 887 19.96 -4.50 17.41
CA GLN A 887 19.49 -3.11 17.38
C GLN A 887 20.43 -2.20 16.58
N THR A 888 21.73 -2.46 16.60
CA THR A 888 22.70 -1.74 15.76
C THR A 888 22.42 -1.96 14.27
N LEU A 889 22.18 -3.21 13.86
CA LEU A 889 21.80 -3.51 12.47
C LEU A 889 20.47 -2.85 12.08
N VAL A 890 19.47 -2.83 12.98
CA VAL A 890 18.20 -2.10 12.76
C VAL A 890 18.46 -0.61 12.52
N SER A 891 19.36 -0.01 13.31
CA SER A 891 19.71 1.42 13.20
C SER A 891 20.38 1.72 11.85
N ILE A 892 21.27 0.84 11.38
CA ILE A 892 21.87 0.93 10.04
C ILE A 892 20.80 0.83 8.95
N CYS A 893 19.90 -0.15 9.05
CA CYS A 893 18.81 -0.32 8.09
C CYS A 893 17.89 0.91 8.01
N GLN A 894 17.61 1.53 9.15
CA GLN A 894 16.87 2.79 9.23
C GLN A 894 17.61 3.93 8.52
N THR A 895 18.94 4.03 8.71
CA THR A 895 19.77 5.01 8.00
C THR A 895 19.74 4.80 6.49
N LEU A 896 19.80 3.54 6.01
CA LEU A 896 19.70 3.21 4.60
C LEU A 896 18.37 3.69 4.00
N PHE A 897 17.24 3.38 4.64
CA PHE A 897 15.92 3.86 4.22
C PHE A 897 15.75 5.38 4.28
N SER A 898 16.51 6.05 5.14
CA SER A 898 16.47 7.52 5.30
C SER A 898 17.48 8.25 4.41
N SER A 899 18.27 7.51 3.63
CA SER A 899 19.32 8.09 2.77
C SER A 899 18.75 8.69 1.48
N ASN A 900 19.46 9.67 0.91
CA ASN A 900 19.10 10.21 -0.40
C ASN A 900 19.11 9.10 -1.48
N GLU A 901 20.11 8.22 -1.50
CA GLU A 901 20.18 7.14 -2.49
C GLU A 901 18.96 6.19 -2.45
N PHE A 902 18.29 6.07 -1.31
CA PHE A 902 17.03 5.32 -1.22
C PHE A 902 15.84 6.06 -1.85
N LEU A 903 15.90 7.39 -1.91
CA LEU A 903 14.85 8.25 -2.46
C LEU A 903 15.03 8.57 -3.94
N TYR A 904 16.23 8.43 -4.48
CA TYR A 904 16.53 8.75 -5.88
C TYR A 904 16.88 7.49 -6.69
N VAL A 905 16.65 7.55 -8.00
CA VAL A 905 16.93 6.46 -8.94
C VAL A 905 18.41 6.39 -9.31
N GLU A 906 18.99 7.56 -9.58
CA GLU A 906 20.38 7.76 -10.02
C GLU A 906 21.42 7.45 -8.96
#